data_AF-W0BD28-F1
#
_entry.id   AF-W0BD28-F1
#
_cell.length_a   1.000
_cell.length_b   1.000
_cell.length_c   1.000
_cell.angle_alpha   90.00
_cell.angle_beta   90.00
_cell.angle_gamma   90.00
#
_symmetry.space_group_name_H-M   'P 1'
#
loop_
_entity.id
_entity.type
_entity.pdbx_description
1 polymer ?
#
loop_
_entity_poly.entity_id
_entity_poly.type
_entity_poly.pdbx_seq_one_letter_code
_entity_poly.pdbx_strand_id
1 'polypeptide(L)'
;MMQSSDHEQRRQATDPTRSFIVQAPAGSGKTELLTQRYLRLLATIEAPEQIIALTFTRKAANEMRERILKALHRAAQSEPSLSPHQRQTSVYATEALARDQRYNWQLLSHPTRLQIFTIDSLCQRISHAIPLQEQQIPYAKISDNPSRHYKAAAHACLEYAIQHEHYHHPLQVLLRHMDNRQDNLLLLFSKLLSTRDQWLEPIHQAKTQNKQVFEQALSWIEHHEISRFCQSIPQDCLEELIMLARQIACLEANPESVRYPLKNWNHIKELDRVLIKSLAALLLTKDHSLRKSFDHHVGLKRGVCNEKDYKQLKEASKQLLYKLDASPDFLDHLVRVKDLPSPHYDPQQWEVLQALFTLLPLLAAHLQLTFSECNEVDFTAISQQAIQALGHDEAPTDLALYLDQQIHHLLIDEFQDTSIQQFQLLERLVQGWQEDDGKTLFVVGDPMQSIYRFRSAEVGLFLRARQQGIGPVRLIPLELTCNFRSTELIVNWINQQFSTIFPNIDDIESGAISFHWSKNMHSTGNASIIKPFQANSTQEEAQAIVELVAHELQAHPQEDIAILVRSRTQLREIIRLLRKHQISFQGMDIDLLANLPHLRDVWSLTQALLMPANRLAWLSMLRSPWCGLSLADVHCIANFAQKKSIYFALSQLEHIHGLSEEGLIRGQFFYEVMHETLKTRHQQSLADWIMNTLRALHLEQVLSTHEQDDLEPFWLLLEQFEEDGQITDMEQFETELNKLYSQRVTPSRLHIMTIHKSKGLEFDCVILPGLSARSAISDKPLLRWLKLPTQQGSLLLISPMKAAHEEHCLLYDYLTRLEEDKNHYEMQRLLYVAVTRAKKRLYLFDKNDKGSQGTLRSLLQNLTFHPIESTSYEMNQGKDQSIAKTPELYHLPLTFYQHSSSYLAQSANQLSFPLHHHSRLVGIVTHELLQWICDHHPATIADIPWHMVSHQFKVLGLTGQPLMTAQSQIQTQIKQLFSDPVGHWLISKHKAEHNELELLHQQYSDVTTKIIDRTFIEHGIRWVIDFKTGQEEEYTEHQHRQQVQHYAHLLAHLYPEPIHCGLYYLANSHWITWNYEDGLL
;
A
#
# COMPACT_ATOMS: atom_id res chain seq x y z
N MET A 1 -12.75 -35.09 22.49
CA MET A 1 -12.28 -33.91 21.72
C MET A 1 -11.56 -33.01 22.70
N MET A 2 -10.28 -32.70 22.45
CA MET A 2 -9.46 -31.90 23.37
C MET A 2 -9.90 -30.43 23.35
N GLN A 3 -10.14 -29.85 24.54
CA GLN A 3 -10.21 -28.40 24.69
C GLN A 3 -8.90 -27.78 24.19
N SER A 4 -8.96 -26.61 23.56
CA SER A 4 -7.74 -25.93 23.09
C SER A 4 -6.84 -25.60 24.30
N SER A 5 -5.52 -25.68 24.12
CA SER A 5 -4.57 -25.42 25.22
C SER A 5 -4.62 -23.97 25.72
N ASP A 6 -5.16 -23.05 24.91
CA ASP A 6 -5.34 -21.63 25.21
C ASP A 6 -6.81 -21.24 25.53
N HIS A 7 -7.67 -22.21 25.86
CA HIS A 7 -9.10 -21.97 26.07
C HIS A 7 -9.38 -20.93 27.18
N GLU A 8 -8.61 -20.97 28.27
CA GLU A 8 -8.78 -20.03 29.38
C GLU A 8 -8.41 -18.59 28.98
N GLN A 9 -7.32 -18.42 28.24
CA GLN A 9 -6.91 -17.11 27.71
C GLN A 9 -7.96 -16.54 26.75
N ARG A 10 -8.55 -17.38 25.89
CA ARG A 10 -9.66 -16.95 25.01
C ARG A 10 -10.89 -16.51 25.79
N ARG A 11 -11.25 -17.26 26.85
CA ARG A 11 -12.36 -16.91 27.73
C ARG A 11 -12.13 -15.54 28.37
N GLN A 12 -10.93 -15.32 28.94
CA GLN A 12 -10.54 -14.04 29.54
C GLN A 12 -10.56 -12.90 28.53
N ALA A 13 -10.00 -13.09 27.34
CA ALA A 13 -9.97 -12.06 26.30
C ALA A 13 -11.38 -11.57 25.89
N THR A 14 -12.41 -12.42 26.02
CA THR A 14 -13.81 -12.02 25.75
C THR A 14 -14.53 -11.35 26.92
N ASP A 15 -13.91 -11.20 28.10
CA ASP A 15 -14.51 -10.59 29.29
C ASP A 15 -14.71 -9.06 29.12
N PRO A 16 -15.95 -8.57 28.93
CA PRO A 16 -16.23 -7.18 28.59
C PRO A 16 -15.82 -6.17 29.67
N THR A 17 -15.46 -6.61 30.88
CA THR A 17 -15.18 -5.74 32.03
C THR A 17 -13.71 -5.37 32.20
N ARG A 18 -12.81 -5.97 31.39
CA ARG A 18 -11.36 -5.81 31.55
C ARG A 18 -10.66 -5.43 30.25
N SER A 19 -9.54 -4.73 30.40
CA SER A 19 -8.67 -4.31 29.31
C SER A 19 -7.56 -5.33 29.07
N PHE A 20 -7.33 -5.71 27.81
CA PHE A 20 -6.41 -6.79 27.45
C PHE A 20 -5.52 -6.40 26.27
N ILE A 21 -4.29 -6.91 26.29
CA ILE A 21 -3.43 -6.98 25.12
C ILE A 21 -3.20 -8.45 24.79
N VAL A 22 -3.71 -8.88 23.63
CA VAL A 22 -3.67 -10.27 23.21
C VAL A 22 -2.62 -10.44 22.12
N GLN A 23 -1.57 -11.21 22.42
CA GLN A 23 -0.62 -11.68 21.43
C GLN A 23 -1.17 -12.93 20.75
N ALA A 24 -1.47 -12.82 19.46
CA ALA A 24 -2.22 -13.79 18.69
C ALA A 24 -1.44 -14.20 17.43
N PRO A 25 -0.58 -15.24 17.50
CA PRO A 25 0.22 -15.71 16.37
C PRO A 25 -0.59 -16.02 15.12
N ALA A 26 0.08 -16.13 13.97
CA ALA A 26 -0.58 -16.44 12.70
C ALA A 26 -1.48 -17.70 12.82
N GLY A 27 -2.72 -17.60 12.33
CA GLY A 27 -3.68 -18.71 12.35
C GLY A 27 -4.36 -18.97 13.71
N SER A 28 -4.17 -18.10 14.71
CA SER A 28 -4.78 -18.26 16.05
C SER A 28 -6.26 -17.89 16.17
N GLY A 29 -6.88 -17.41 15.08
CA GLY A 29 -8.29 -17.00 15.10
C GLY A 29 -8.52 -15.63 15.73
N LYS A 30 -7.57 -14.69 15.60
CA LYS A 30 -7.66 -13.31 16.09
C LYS A 30 -8.96 -12.59 15.70
N THR A 31 -9.33 -12.63 14.42
CA THR A 31 -10.53 -11.94 13.91
C THR A 31 -11.81 -12.48 14.51
N GLU A 32 -11.84 -13.79 14.77
CA GLU A 32 -12.96 -14.43 15.44
C GLU A 32 -13.03 -14.05 16.92
N LEU A 33 -11.89 -13.96 17.61
CA LEU A 33 -11.82 -13.46 18.99
C LEU A 33 -12.31 -12.01 19.11
N LEU A 34 -11.92 -11.14 18.17
CA LEU A 34 -12.42 -9.76 18.07
C LEU A 34 -13.93 -9.72 17.84
N THR A 35 -14.44 -10.56 16.94
CA THR A 35 -15.88 -10.69 16.68
C THR A 35 -16.63 -11.08 17.95
N GLN A 36 -16.13 -12.08 18.68
CA GLN A 36 -16.72 -12.51 19.96
C GLN A 36 -16.67 -11.43 21.03
N ARG A 37 -15.55 -10.71 21.15
CA ARG A 37 -15.41 -9.58 22.08
C ARG A 37 -16.41 -8.48 21.76
N TYR A 38 -16.55 -8.12 20.49
CA TYR A 38 -17.51 -7.10 20.05
C TYR A 38 -18.96 -7.51 20.39
N LEU A 39 -19.35 -8.75 20.08
CA LEU A 39 -20.68 -9.27 20.41
C LEU A 39 -20.94 -9.28 21.93
N ARG A 40 -19.94 -9.62 22.75
CA ARG A 40 -20.05 -9.54 24.21
C ARG A 40 -20.26 -8.12 24.70
N LEU A 41 -19.53 -7.16 24.14
CA LEU A 41 -19.68 -5.76 24.51
C LEU A 41 -21.08 -5.24 24.15
N LEU A 42 -21.59 -5.58 22.96
CA LEU A 42 -22.96 -5.25 22.54
C LEU A 42 -24.02 -5.71 23.55
N ALA A 43 -23.79 -6.80 24.28
CA ALA A 43 -24.72 -7.27 25.31
C ALA A 43 -24.70 -6.43 26.61
N THR A 44 -23.72 -5.54 26.80
CA THR A 44 -23.50 -4.79 28.04
C THR A 44 -23.80 -3.29 27.95
N ILE A 45 -23.66 -2.70 26.77
CA ILE A 45 -23.78 -1.25 26.52
C ILE A 45 -25.22 -0.76 26.33
N GLU A 46 -25.42 0.55 26.29
CA GLU A 46 -26.73 1.21 26.06
C GLU A 46 -26.89 1.75 24.63
N ALA A 47 -25.78 2.06 23.95
CA ALA A 47 -25.77 2.51 22.56
C ALA A 47 -24.60 1.86 21.79
N PRO A 48 -24.80 1.25 20.60
CA PRO A 48 -23.75 0.60 19.81
C PRO A 48 -22.55 1.49 19.52
N GLU A 49 -22.80 2.80 19.44
CA GLU A 49 -21.79 3.85 19.22
C GLU A 49 -20.76 3.95 20.36
N GLN A 50 -21.04 3.37 21.54
CA GLN A 50 -20.10 3.28 22.66
C GLN A 50 -18.93 2.32 22.43
N ILE A 51 -19.00 1.50 21.37
CA ILE A 51 -17.94 0.56 20.99
C ILE A 51 -17.32 1.04 19.69
N ILE A 52 -16.02 1.35 19.71
CA ILE A 52 -15.26 1.64 18.50
C ILE A 52 -14.28 0.50 18.24
N ALA A 53 -14.30 -0.05 17.03
CA ALA A 53 -13.30 -1.01 16.56
C ALA A 53 -12.46 -0.42 15.42
N LEU A 54 -11.15 -0.40 15.64
CA LEU A 54 -10.16 0.14 14.73
C LEU A 54 -9.40 -0.99 14.03
N THR A 55 -9.25 -0.85 12.72
CA THR A 55 -8.48 -1.78 11.87
C THR A 55 -7.50 -1.03 10.99
N PHE A 56 -6.48 -1.72 10.46
CA PHE A 56 -5.47 -1.08 9.61
C PHE A 56 -5.93 -0.83 8.16
N THR A 57 -6.95 -1.54 7.67
CA THR A 57 -7.41 -1.42 6.27
C THR A 57 -8.93 -1.41 6.17
N ARG A 58 -9.47 -0.70 5.16
CA ARG A 58 -10.91 -0.68 4.89
C ARG A 58 -11.48 -2.07 4.64
N LYS A 59 -10.70 -2.96 4.01
CA LYS A 59 -11.05 -4.37 3.80
C LYS A 59 -11.23 -5.11 5.13
N ALA A 60 -10.31 -4.95 6.07
CA ALA A 60 -10.40 -5.58 7.39
C ALA A 60 -11.60 -5.04 8.20
N ALA A 61 -11.87 -3.73 8.13
CA ALA A 61 -13.05 -3.14 8.75
C ALA A 61 -14.36 -3.75 8.20
N ASN A 62 -14.47 -3.87 6.87
CA ASN A 62 -15.64 -4.47 6.23
C ASN A 62 -15.78 -5.96 6.57
N GLU A 63 -14.69 -6.73 6.51
CA GLU A 63 -14.69 -8.16 6.86
C GLU A 63 -15.14 -8.37 8.32
N MET A 64 -14.65 -7.55 9.26
CA MET A 64 -15.08 -7.62 10.66
C MET A 64 -16.57 -7.32 10.82
N ARG A 65 -17.07 -6.27 10.12
CA ARG A 65 -18.50 -5.92 10.13
C ARG A 65 -19.36 -7.07 9.59
N GLU A 66 -18.98 -7.63 8.45
CA GLU A 66 -19.66 -8.75 7.82
C GLU A 66 -19.71 -9.98 8.75
N ARG A 67 -18.62 -10.30 9.44
CA ARG A 67 -18.58 -11.42 10.41
C ARG A 67 -19.54 -11.21 11.57
N ILE A 68 -19.59 -10.00 12.14
CA ILE A 68 -20.52 -9.64 13.22
C ILE A 68 -21.97 -9.76 12.73
N LEU A 69 -22.29 -9.18 11.58
CA LEU A 69 -23.64 -9.24 11.00
C LEU A 69 -24.06 -10.67 10.68
N LYS A 70 -23.15 -11.48 10.12
CA LYS A 70 -23.39 -12.90 9.86
C LYS A 70 -23.67 -13.67 11.14
N ALA A 71 -22.95 -13.39 12.23
CA ALA A 71 -23.21 -14.01 13.52
C ALA A 71 -24.60 -13.61 14.07
N LEU A 72 -24.98 -12.33 13.95
CA LEU A 72 -26.29 -11.83 14.36
C LEU A 72 -27.43 -12.44 13.52
N HIS A 73 -27.30 -12.49 12.18
CA HIS A 73 -28.30 -13.11 11.31
C HIS A 73 -28.53 -14.59 11.64
N ARG A 74 -27.45 -15.35 11.85
CA ARG A 74 -27.55 -16.77 12.24
C ARG A 74 -28.26 -16.96 13.57
N ALA A 75 -27.97 -16.10 14.55
CA ALA A 75 -28.64 -16.12 15.84
C ALA A 75 -30.13 -15.78 15.71
N ALA A 76 -30.48 -14.79 14.87
CA ALA A 76 -31.88 -14.42 14.59
C ALA A 76 -32.66 -15.55 13.90
N GLN A 77 -32.00 -16.31 13.02
CA GLN A 77 -32.60 -17.45 12.30
C GLN A 77 -32.57 -18.77 13.08
N SER A 78 -32.00 -18.79 14.29
CA SER A 78 -31.84 -19.99 15.12
C SER A 78 -31.13 -21.15 14.40
N GLU A 79 -30.12 -20.84 13.57
CA GLU A 79 -29.35 -21.88 12.85
C GLU A 79 -28.55 -22.77 13.82
N PRO A 80 -28.50 -24.11 13.62
CA PRO A 80 -27.73 -25.00 14.46
C PRO A 80 -26.21 -24.81 14.27
N SER A 81 -25.51 -24.48 15.35
CA SER A 81 -24.04 -24.34 15.36
C SER A 81 -23.33 -25.69 15.22
N LEU A 82 -22.39 -25.81 14.28
CA LEU A 82 -21.69 -27.06 13.96
C LEU A 82 -20.43 -27.29 14.80
N SER A 83 -19.77 -26.23 15.29
CA SER A 83 -18.53 -26.33 16.11
C SER A 83 -18.67 -25.72 17.53
N PRO A 84 -17.86 -26.15 18.53
CA PRO A 84 -17.89 -25.58 19.89
C PRO A 84 -17.64 -24.07 19.92
N HIS A 85 -16.76 -23.58 19.06
CA HIS A 85 -16.50 -22.16 18.90
C HIS A 85 -17.73 -21.42 18.38
N GLN A 86 -18.38 -21.96 17.34
CA GLN A 86 -19.59 -21.38 16.77
C GLN A 86 -20.75 -21.36 17.79
N ARG A 87 -20.81 -22.32 18.73
CA ARG A 87 -21.74 -22.27 19.86
C ARG A 87 -21.51 -21.03 20.72
N GLN A 88 -20.26 -20.77 21.10
CA GLN A 88 -19.91 -19.59 21.91
C GLN A 88 -20.29 -18.28 21.19
N THR A 89 -19.91 -18.14 19.91
CA THR A 89 -20.26 -16.97 19.08
C THR A 89 -21.77 -16.80 18.96
N SER A 90 -22.52 -17.90 18.78
CA SER A 90 -23.99 -17.89 18.71
C SER A 90 -24.65 -17.44 20.02
N VAL A 91 -24.12 -17.88 21.18
CA VAL A 91 -24.59 -17.41 22.50
C VAL A 91 -24.41 -15.90 22.62
N TYR A 92 -23.22 -15.38 22.29
CA TYR A 92 -22.94 -13.94 22.39
C TYR A 92 -23.79 -13.11 21.43
N ALA A 93 -23.99 -13.60 20.19
CA ALA A 93 -24.87 -12.96 19.23
C ALA A 93 -26.33 -12.94 19.69
N THR A 94 -26.81 -14.00 20.33
CA THR A 94 -28.18 -14.06 20.88
C THR A 94 -28.38 -13.04 22.00
N GLU A 95 -27.42 -12.90 22.90
CA GLU A 95 -27.47 -11.89 23.95
C GLU A 95 -27.39 -10.46 23.38
N ALA A 96 -26.55 -10.23 22.36
CA ALA A 96 -26.47 -8.95 21.67
C ALA A 96 -27.81 -8.60 21.00
N LEU A 97 -28.50 -9.56 20.36
CA LEU A 97 -29.83 -9.35 19.80
C LEU A 97 -30.90 -9.07 20.87
N ALA A 98 -30.81 -9.71 22.03
CA ALA A 98 -31.72 -9.41 23.14
C ALA A 98 -31.53 -7.96 23.65
N ARG A 99 -30.28 -7.47 23.64
CA ARG A 99 -29.95 -6.09 23.98
C ARG A 99 -30.42 -5.10 22.89
N ASP A 100 -30.19 -5.45 21.62
CA ASP A 100 -30.68 -4.72 20.43
C ASP A 100 -32.19 -4.50 20.46
N GLN A 101 -32.96 -5.55 20.78
CA GLN A 101 -34.42 -5.46 20.94
C GLN A 101 -34.82 -4.57 22.13
N ARG A 102 -34.10 -4.68 23.26
CA ARG A 102 -34.41 -3.91 24.48
C ARG A 102 -34.26 -2.41 24.27
N TYR A 103 -33.25 -1.97 23.53
CA TYR A 103 -32.97 -0.55 23.27
C TYR A 103 -33.36 -0.10 21.86
N ASN A 104 -34.04 -0.97 21.10
CA ASN A 104 -34.51 -0.73 19.74
C ASN A 104 -33.40 -0.18 18.82
N TRP A 105 -32.23 -0.83 18.80
CA TRP A 105 -31.14 -0.34 17.97
C TRP A 105 -31.30 -0.67 16.48
N GLN A 106 -31.98 -1.77 16.18
CA GLN A 106 -32.27 -2.29 14.85
C GLN A 106 -30.98 -2.58 14.05
N LEU A 107 -30.01 -3.26 14.67
CA LEU A 107 -28.69 -3.52 14.10
C LEU A 107 -28.70 -4.26 12.74
N LEU A 108 -29.70 -5.12 12.50
CA LEU A 108 -29.82 -5.85 11.23
C LEU A 108 -30.29 -4.97 10.06
N SER A 109 -31.08 -3.92 10.32
CA SER A 109 -31.51 -2.96 9.30
C SER A 109 -30.59 -1.74 9.21
N HIS A 110 -29.86 -1.42 10.29
CA HIS A 110 -28.93 -0.30 10.37
C HIS A 110 -27.51 -0.74 10.75
N PRO A 111 -26.83 -1.52 9.87
CA PRO A 111 -25.49 -2.04 10.14
C PRO A 111 -24.42 -0.95 10.30
N THR A 112 -24.68 0.27 9.81
CA THR A 112 -23.78 1.44 9.92
C THR A 112 -23.59 1.93 11.36
N ARG A 113 -24.48 1.53 12.28
CA ARG A 113 -24.36 1.81 13.71
C ARG A 113 -23.20 1.08 14.39
N LEU A 114 -22.71 -0.01 13.77
CA LEU A 114 -21.49 -0.70 14.20
C LEU A 114 -20.28 0.18 13.82
N GLN A 115 -19.70 0.87 14.80
CA GLN A 115 -18.57 1.79 14.60
C GLN A 115 -17.25 1.05 14.39
N ILE A 116 -17.12 0.47 13.20
CA ILE A 116 -15.94 -0.28 12.75
C ILE A 116 -15.34 0.47 11.57
N PHE A 117 -14.14 1.02 11.75
CA PHE A 117 -13.47 1.81 10.71
C PHE A 117 -11.95 1.69 10.79
N THR A 118 -11.25 2.33 9.85
CA THR A 118 -9.79 2.45 9.92
C THR A 118 -9.40 3.59 10.85
N ILE A 119 -8.16 3.55 11.38
CA ILE A 119 -7.63 4.66 12.20
C ILE A 119 -7.67 5.98 11.41
N ASP A 120 -7.30 5.97 10.13
CA ASP A 120 -7.36 7.18 9.28
C ASP A 120 -8.79 7.73 9.16
N SER A 121 -9.80 6.84 9.08
CA SER A 121 -11.20 7.24 9.01
C SER A 121 -11.67 7.85 10.33
N LEU A 122 -11.12 7.40 11.47
CA LEU A 122 -11.35 8.04 12.76
C LEU A 122 -10.75 9.44 12.79
N CYS A 123 -9.48 9.59 12.39
CA CYS A 123 -8.81 10.89 12.32
C CYS A 123 -9.61 11.88 11.47
N GLN A 124 -10.11 11.42 10.31
CA GLN A 124 -10.94 12.25 9.44
C GLN A 124 -12.24 12.69 10.13
N ARG A 125 -12.93 11.78 10.83
CA ARG A 125 -14.15 12.12 11.59
C ARG A 125 -13.87 13.12 12.72
N ILE A 126 -12.79 12.93 13.47
CA ILE A 126 -12.37 13.86 14.53
C ILE A 126 -12.04 15.23 13.92
N SER A 127 -11.29 15.26 12.82
CA SER A 127 -10.92 16.52 12.14
C SER A 127 -12.16 17.28 11.63
N HIS A 128 -13.15 16.58 11.05
CA HIS A 128 -14.40 17.21 10.63
C HIS A 128 -15.29 17.69 11.79
N ALA A 129 -15.12 17.14 13.00
CA ALA A 129 -15.85 17.57 14.18
C ALA A 129 -15.28 18.87 14.80
N ILE A 130 -14.09 19.32 14.37
CA ILE A 130 -13.49 20.58 14.82
C ILE A 130 -14.38 21.75 14.35
N PRO A 131 -14.73 22.73 15.21
CA PRO A 131 -15.41 23.95 14.77
C PRO A 131 -14.65 24.66 13.64
N LEU A 132 -15.36 25.18 12.64
CA LEU A 132 -14.75 25.81 11.44
C LEU A 132 -13.73 26.91 11.75
N GLN A 133 -13.92 27.64 12.85
CA GLN A 133 -13.02 28.72 13.28
C GLN A 133 -11.69 28.22 13.86
N GLU A 134 -11.62 26.94 14.25
CA GLU A 134 -10.44 26.27 14.82
C GLU A 134 -9.77 25.32 13.82
N GLN A 135 -10.41 25.08 12.66
CA GLN A 135 -9.84 24.27 11.59
C GLN A 135 -8.69 25.02 10.91
N GLN A 136 -7.52 24.39 10.82
CA GLN A 136 -6.37 24.95 10.09
C GLN A 136 -6.64 25.12 8.59
N ILE A 137 -7.34 24.15 7.98
CA ILE A 137 -7.78 24.21 6.57
C ILE A 137 -9.20 23.64 6.50
N PRO A 138 -10.23 24.49 6.44
CA PRO A 138 -11.61 24.01 6.43
C PRO A 138 -11.95 23.20 5.19
N TYR A 139 -12.57 22.03 5.36
CA TYR A 139 -13.03 21.16 4.27
C TYR A 139 -11.95 20.66 3.30
N ALA A 140 -10.70 20.57 3.73
CA ALA A 140 -9.62 20.07 2.89
C ALA A 140 -9.90 18.64 2.39
N LYS A 141 -9.67 18.41 1.10
CA LYS A 141 -9.76 17.06 0.51
C LYS A 141 -8.45 16.30 0.72
N ILE A 142 -8.53 14.98 0.82
CA ILE A 142 -7.32 14.14 0.80
C ILE A 142 -6.79 14.12 -0.63
N SER A 143 -5.56 14.59 -0.82
CA SER A 143 -4.88 14.52 -2.10
C SER A 143 -4.50 13.08 -2.44
N ASP A 144 -4.87 12.60 -3.63
CA ASP A 144 -4.44 11.30 -4.15
C ASP A 144 -2.93 11.29 -4.52
N ASN A 145 -2.35 12.45 -4.85
CA ASN A 145 -0.92 12.59 -5.16
C ASN A 145 -0.25 13.73 -4.37
N PRO A 146 -0.02 13.57 -3.06
CA PRO A 146 0.54 14.63 -2.22
C PRO A 146 1.99 14.98 -2.56
N SER A 147 2.68 14.15 -3.36
CA SER A 147 4.05 14.40 -3.82
C SER A 147 4.21 15.72 -4.56
N ARG A 148 3.16 16.17 -5.28
CA ARG A 148 3.15 17.47 -5.96
C ARG A 148 3.27 18.63 -4.98
N HIS A 149 2.54 18.54 -3.86
CA HIS A 149 2.53 19.54 -2.80
C HIS A 149 3.88 19.61 -2.10
N TYR A 150 4.54 18.46 -1.89
CA TYR A 150 5.88 18.44 -1.29
C TYR A 150 6.92 19.12 -2.19
N LYS A 151 6.88 18.87 -3.50
CA LYS A 151 7.77 19.52 -4.45
C LYS A 151 7.52 21.03 -4.50
N ALA A 152 6.25 21.44 -4.64
CA ALA A 152 5.87 22.84 -4.67
C ALA A 152 6.32 23.58 -3.40
N ALA A 153 6.08 23.00 -2.22
CA ALA A 153 6.51 23.54 -0.94
C ALA A 153 8.04 23.64 -0.82
N ALA A 154 8.78 22.64 -1.31
CA ALA A 154 10.24 22.68 -1.34
C ALA A 154 10.77 23.80 -2.25
N HIS A 155 10.17 23.99 -3.42
CA HIS A 155 10.49 25.11 -4.31
C HIS A 155 10.20 26.47 -3.65
N ALA A 156 8.98 26.66 -3.14
CA ALA A 156 8.57 27.90 -2.48
C ALA A 156 9.47 28.25 -1.28
N CYS A 157 9.87 27.25 -0.48
CA CYS A 157 10.79 27.42 0.64
C CYS A 157 12.17 27.94 0.20
N LEU A 158 12.75 27.37 -0.87
CA LEU A 158 14.04 27.82 -1.38
C LEU A 158 13.95 29.22 -1.99
N GLU A 159 12.90 29.52 -2.76
CA GLU A 159 12.67 30.86 -3.32
C GLU A 159 12.54 31.91 -2.21
N TYR A 160 11.75 31.60 -1.17
CA TYR A 160 11.59 32.47 -0.01
C TYR A 160 12.93 32.69 0.71
N ALA A 161 13.71 31.62 0.93
CA ALA A 161 15.01 31.71 1.57
C ALA A 161 16.03 32.54 0.76
N ILE A 162 15.94 32.55 -0.57
CA ILE A 162 16.78 33.40 -1.44
C ILE A 162 16.41 34.88 -1.31
N GLN A 163 15.13 35.19 -1.16
CA GLN A 163 14.65 36.58 -1.09
C GLN A 163 14.88 37.25 0.27
N HIS A 164 15.10 36.48 1.33
CA HIS A 164 15.16 36.99 2.70
C HIS A 164 16.55 36.79 3.32
N GLU A 165 17.23 37.89 3.65
CA GLU A 165 18.64 37.90 4.11
C GLU A 165 18.92 36.98 5.31
N HIS A 166 17.95 36.83 6.23
CA HIS A 166 18.09 35.97 7.41
C HIS A 166 18.37 34.49 7.07
N TYR A 167 17.91 34.01 5.91
CA TYR A 167 18.08 32.61 5.50
C TYR A 167 19.26 32.37 4.55
N HIS A 168 19.94 33.43 4.10
CA HIS A 168 21.06 33.32 3.17
C HIS A 168 22.19 32.46 3.72
N HIS A 169 22.60 32.68 4.97
CA HIS A 169 23.68 31.91 5.57
C HIS A 169 23.32 30.43 5.76
N PRO A 170 22.18 30.05 6.40
CA PRO A 170 21.71 28.67 6.45
C PRO A 170 21.67 27.97 5.08
N LEU A 171 21.13 28.66 4.06
CA LEU A 171 21.02 28.11 2.71
C LEU A 171 22.41 27.89 2.08
N GLN A 172 23.34 28.83 2.25
CA GLN A 172 24.72 28.70 1.76
C GLN A 172 25.45 27.52 2.41
N VAL A 173 25.30 27.33 3.72
CA VAL A 173 25.90 26.19 4.43
C VAL A 173 25.38 24.88 3.85
N LEU A 174 24.06 24.75 3.70
CA LEU A 174 23.44 23.52 3.20
C LEU A 174 23.78 23.24 1.72
N LEU A 175 23.78 24.27 0.87
CA LEU A 175 24.18 24.11 -0.54
C LEU A 175 25.64 23.70 -0.67
N ARG A 176 26.56 24.31 0.09
CA ARG A 176 27.97 23.89 0.11
C ARG A 176 28.13 22.44 0.57
N HIS A 177 27.39 22.03 1.60
CA HIS A 177 27.37 20.65 2.09
C HIS A 177 26.93 19.65 1.00
N MET A 178 26.02 20.08 0.13
CA MET A 178 25.46 19.31 -0.97
C MET A 178 26.16 19.53 -2.33
N ASP A 179 27.39 20.07 -2.35
CA ASP A 179 28.14 20.36 -3.58
C ASP A 179 27.39 21.26 -4.58
N ASN A 180 26.59 22.20 -4.05
CA ASN A 180 25.73 23.12 -4.79
C ASN A 180 24.70 22.43 -5.72
N ARG A 181 24.33 21.17 -5.45
CA ARG A 181 23.28 20.43 -6.17
C ARG A 181 21.88 20.79 -5.65
N GLN A 182 21.32 21.88 -6.17
CA GLN A 182 19.97 22.34 -5.82
C GLN A 182 18.89 21.30 -6.15
N ASP A 183 19.03 20.60 -7.27
CA ASP A 183 18.13 19.52 -7.70
C ASP A 183 18.06 18.38 -6.67
N ASN A 184 19.20 18.00 -6.11
CA ASN A 184 19.27 17.00 -5.05
C ASN A 184 18.66 17.51 -3.74
N LEU A 185 18.91 18.78 -3.38
CA LEU A 185 18.32 19.38 -2.19
C LEU A 185 16.78 19.42 -2.26
N LEU A 186 16.22 19.79 -3.42
CA LEU A 186 14.77 19.78 -3.66
C LEU A 186 14.18 18.37 -3.51
N LEU A 187 14.85 17.36 -4.06
CA LEU A 187 14.45 15.97 -3.90
C LEU A 187 14.45 15.54 -2.42
N LEU A 188 15.50 15.88 -1.69
CA LEU A 188 15.64 15.55 -0.27
C LEU A 188 14.60 16.28 0.60
N PHE A 189 14.32 17.55 0.33
CA PHE A 189 13.27 18.32 1.01
C PHE A 189 11.89 17.75 0.74
N SER A 190 11.58 17.42 -0.52
CA SER A 190 10.32 16.78 -0.90
C SER A 190 10.13 15.43 -0.19
N LYS A 191 11.21 14.64 -0.09
CA LYS A 191 11.20 13.34 0.61
C LYS A 191 11.09 13.49 2.13
N LEU A 192 11.66 14.55 2.72
CA LEU A 192 11.48 14.84 4.14
C LEU A 192 10.03 15.23 4.44
N LEU A 193 9.40 16.06 3.60
CA LEU A 193 8.01 16.48 3.82
C LEU A 193 7.00 15.31 3.89
N SER A 194 7.28 14.22 3.15
CA SER A 194 6.45 13.01 3.19
C SER A 194 6.57 12.19 4.48
N THR A 195 7.61 12.41 5.29
CA THR A 195 7.86 11.75 6.59
C THR A 195 7.96 12.75 7.75
N ARG A 196 7.33 13.93 7.61
CA ARG A 196 7.38 15.01 8.61
C ARG A 196 6.81 14.65 9.97
N ASP A 197 5.93 13.67 10.04
CA ASP A 197 5.46 13.05 11.28
C ASP A 197 6.61 12.54 12.15
N GLN A 198 7.72 12.13 11.53
CA GLN A 198 8.83 11.49 12.23
C GLN A 198 9.90 12.47 12.71
N TRP A 199 10.13 13.58 11.99
CA TRP A 199 11.24 14.51 12.29
C TRP A 199 10.83 15.90 12.77
N LEU A 200 9.59 16.35 12.55
CA LEU A 200 9.20 17.72 12.86
C LEU A 200 9.25 18.02 14.37
N GLU A 201 8.71 17.12 15.19
CA GLU A 201 8.78 17.21 16.65
C GLU A 201 10.24 17.17 17.17
N PRO A 202 11.10 16.21 16.76
CA PRO A 202 12.52 16.25 17.07
C PRO A 202 13.21 17.58 16.72
N ILE A 203 12.90 18.18 15.57
CA ILE A 203 13.49 19.47 15.15
C ILE A 203 13.02 20.62 16.04
N HIS A 204 11.74 20.66 16.42
CA HIS A 204 11.24 21.67 17.36
C HIS A 204 11.90 21.53 18.74
N GLN A 205 12.03 20.31 19.24
CA GLN A 205 12.75 20.04 20.49
C GLN A 205 14.21 20.50 20.38
N ALA A 206 14.89 20.12 19.29
CA ALA A 206 16.29 20.44 19.04
C ALA A 206 16.56 21.96 19.02
N LYS A 207 15.65 22.74 18.44
CA LYS A 207 15.75 24.20 18.37
C LYS A 207 15.78 24.87 19.75
N THR A 208 15.19 24.24 20.76
CA THR A 208 15.17 24.75 22.14
C THR A 208 16.34 24.28 22.99
N GLN A 209 17.10 23.30 22.51
CA GLN A 209 18.22 22.69 23.23
C GLN A 209 19.57 23.29 22.81
N ASN A 210 20.56 23.21 23.70
CA ASN A 210 21.92 23.61 23.39
C ASN A 210 22.75 22.42 22.87
N LYS A 211 23.92 22.72 22.28
CA LYS A 211 24.86 21.70 21.78
C LYS A 211 25.22 20.66 22.85
N GLN A 212 25.35 21.07 24.11
CA GLN A 212 25.77 20.21 25.22
C GLN A 212 24.81 19.06 25.48
N VAL A 213 23.49 19.25 25.28
CA VAL A 213 22.51 18.15 25.44
C VAL A 213 22.73 17.04 24.41
N PHE A 214 23.04 17.40 23.16
CA PHE A 214 23.36 16.40 22.13
C PHE A 214 24.70 15.70 22.41
N GLU A 215 25.69 16.42 22.92
CA GLU A 215 26.98 15.85 23.33
C GLU A 215 26.86 14.94 24.57
N GLN A 216 25.91 15.21 25.47
CA GLN A 216 25.54 14.29 26.55
C GLN A 216 24.94 12.99 25.99
N ALA A 217 24.09 13.07 24.96
CA ALA A 217 23.55 11.90 24.28
C ALA A 217 24.66 11.05 23.63
N LEU A 218 25.63 11.69 22.96
CA LEU A 218 26.79 11.01 22.39
C LEU A 218 27.66 10.34 23.47
N SER A 219 27.90 11.03 24.58
CA SER A 219 28.64 10.47 25.70
C SER A 219 27.91 9.27 26.31
N TRP A 220 26.58 9.34 26.43
CA TRP A 220 25.79 8.21 26.91
C TRP A 220 25.93 6.98 26.00
N ILE A 221 25.82 7.17 24.67
CA ILE A 221 26.03 6.10 23.69
C ILE A 221 27.44 5.52 23.81
N GLU A 222 28.45 6.37 24.00
CA GLU A 222 29.82 5.91 24.17
C GLU A 222 29.96 4.98 25.37
N HIS A 223 29.47 5.39 26.54
CA HIS A 223 29.51 4.56 27.74
C HIS A 223 28.71 3.26 27.58
N HIS A 224 27.54 3.33 26.94
CA HIS A 224 26.67 2.18 26.72
C HIS A 224 27.30 1.12 25.81
N GLU A 225 27.85 1.54 24.66
CA GLU A 225 28.47 0.64 23.70
C GLU A 225 29.78 0.04 24.23
N ILE A 226 30.57 0.82 24.99
CA ILE A 226 31.76 0.31 25.69
C ILE A 226 31.35 -0.75 26.73
N SER A 227 30.28 -0.51 27.49
CA SER A 227 29.78 -1.48 28.47
C SER A 227 29.34 -2.79 27.80
N ARG A 228 28.61 -2.71 26.68
CA ARG A 228 28.22 -3.89 25.89
C ARG A 228 29.43 -4.66 25.37
N PHE A 229 30.42 -3.95 24.83
CA PHE A 229 31.67 -4.58 24.39
C PHE A 229 32.37 -5.31 25.54
N CYS A 230 32.52 -4.67 26.70
CA CYS A 230 33.12 -5.30 27.89
C CYS A 230 32.39 -6.57 28.32
N GLN A 231 31.05 -6.58 28.26
CA GLN A 231 30.22 -7.74 28.59
C GLN A 231 30.34 -8.88 27.57
N SER A 232 30.68 -8.58 26.32
CA SER A 232 30.84 -9.58 25.25
C SER A 232 32.18 -10.33 25.30
N ILE A 233 33.13 -9.90 26.13
CA ILE A 233 34.42 -10.59 26.28
C ILE A 233 34.22 -11.85 27.12
N PRO A 234 34.56 -13.06 26.62
CA PRO A 234 34.48 -14.28 27.42
C PRO A 234 35.36 -14.19 28.67
N GLN A 235 34.79 -14.52 29.83
CA GLN A 235 35.44 -14.32 31.13
C GLN A 235 36.74 -15.13 31.28
N ASP A 236 36.82 -16.29 30.62
CA ASP A 236 37.99 -17.17 30.55
C ASP A 236 39.08 -16.67 29.60
N CYS A 237 38.77 -15.72 28.72
CA CYS A 237 39.71 -15.13 27.76
C CYS A 237 40.26 -13.77 28.21
N LEU A 238 39.63 -13.12 29.20
CA LEU A 238 39.92 -11.74 29.56
C LEU A 238 41.36 -11.51 30.03
N GLU A 239 41.86 -12.33 30.95
CA GLU A 239 43.24 -12.19 31.47
C GLU A 239 44.28 -12.46 30.38
N GLU A 240 44.03 -13.47 29.55
CA GLU A 240 44.88 -13.84 28.41
C GLU A 240 44.92 -12.71 27.37
N LEU A 241 43.78 -12.09 27.07
CA LEU A 241 43.67 -10.95 26.17
C LEU A 241 44.46 -9.73 26.65
N ILE A 242 44.29 -9.33 27.92
CA ILE A 242 45.01 -8.20 28.51
C ILE A 242 46.52 -8.47 28.48
N MET A 243 46.95 -9.67 28.90
CA MET A 243 48.37 -10.03 28.94
C MET A 243 49.01 -9.96 27.55
N LEU A 244 48.41 -10.60 26.55
CA LEU A 244 48.96 -10.65 25.19
C LEU A 244 48.94 -9.28 24.51
N ALA A 245 47.88 -8.48 24.70
CA ALA A 245 47.80 -7.13 24.17
C ALA A 245 48.93 -6.23 24.70
N ARG A 246 49.17 -6.27 26.02
CA ARG A 246 50.27 -5.54 26.66
C ARG A 246 51.63 -6.00 26.17
N GLN A 247 51.85 -7.32 26.07
CA GLN A 247 53.13 -7.87 25.63
C GLN A 247 53.47 -7.41 24.21
N ILE A 248 52.51 -7.43 23.29
CA ILE A 248 52.71 -6.93 21.92
C ILE A 248 53.01 -5.42 21.92
N ALA A 249 52.27 -4.62 22.67
CA ALA A 249 52.52 -3.18 22.75
C ALA A 249 53.89 -2.84 23.39
N CYS A 250 54.31 -3.60 24.41
CA CYS A 250 55.64 -3.50 25.01
C CYS A 250 56.75 -3.89 24.06
N LEU A 251 56.55 -4.94 23.23
CA LEU A 251 57.54 -5.41 22.25
C LEU A 251 57.68 -4.44 21.07
N GLU A 252 56.58 -3.84 20.63
CA GLU A 252 56.61 -2.83 19.57
C GLU A 252 57.28 -1.53 20.06
N ALA A 253 57.05 -1.15 21.32
CA ALA A 253 57.66 0.00 22.03
C ALA A 253 57.66 1.33 21.26
N ASN A 254 56.78 1.48 20.27
CA ASN A 254 56.72 2.65 19.38
C ASN A 254 55.59 3.60 19.79
N PRO A 255 55.88 4.81 20.29
CA PRO A 255 54.86 5.79 20.67
C PRO A 255 53.92 6.20 19.53
N GLU A 256 54.38 6.12 18.27
CA GLU A 256 53.58 6.44 17.08
C GLU A 256 52.62 5.31 16.68
N SER A 257 52.70 4.14 17.32
CA SER A 257 51.80 3.01 17.02
C SER A 257 50.43 3.23 17.65
N VAL A 258 49.37 3.00 16.87
CA VAL A 258 47.97 2.98 17.36
C VAL A 258 47.78 1.96 18.50
N ARG A 259 48.65 0.94 18.61
CA ARG A 259 48.61 -0.08 19.67
C ARG A 259 49.34 0.31 20.95
N TYR A 260 50.17 1.36 20.93
CA TYR A 260 51.00 1.77 22.07
C TYR A 260 50.22 1.94 23.39
N PRO A 261 48.99 2.50 23.41
CA PRO A 261 48.20 2.64 24.64
C PRO A 261 47.95 1.33 25.39
N LEU A 262 47.89 0.18 24.69
CA LEU A 262 47.63 -1.14 25.30
C LEU A 262 48.70 -1.56 26.31
N LYS A 263 49.91 -0.97 26.26
CA LYS A 263 50.98 -1.24 27.24
C LYS A 263 50.54 -0.98 28.69
N ASN A 264 49.68 0.02 28.88
CA ASN A 264 49.23 0.48 30.19
C ASN A 264 47.87 -0.10 30.61
N TRP A 265 47.25 -0.93 29.78
CA TRP A 265 45.95 -1.55 30.07
C TRP A 265 46.13 -2.71 31.05
N ASN A 266 45.60 -2.60 32.27
CA ASN A 266 45.72 -3.63 33.32
C ASN A 266 44.39 -4.27 33.69
N HIS A 267 43.27 -3.56 33.54
CA HIS A 267 41.97 -4.01 34.00
C HIS A 267 40.85 -3.65 33.01
N ILE A 268 39.81 -4.49 32.92
CA ILE A 268 38.69 -4.30 31.97
C ILE A 268 38.00 -2.93 32.14
N LYS A 269 37.87 -2.46 33.39
CA LYS A 269 37.27 -1.16 33.74
C LYS A 269 38.02 0.06 33.19
N GLU A 270 39.27 -0.11 32.76
CA GLU A 270 40.06 0.97 32.16
C GLU A 270 39.79 1.13 30.66
N LEU A 271 39.04 0.20 30.03
CA LEU A 271 38.72 0.28 28.61
C LEU A 271 37.94 1.56 28.29
N ASP A 272 38.57 2.39 27.48
CA ASP A 272 37.98 3.56 26.86
C ASP A 272 38.01 3.41 25.32
N ARG A 273 37.48 4.40 24.61
CA ARG A 273 37.46 4.41 23.15
C ARG A 273 38.87 4.32 22.53
N VAL A 274 39.89 4.86 23.19
CA VAL A 274 41.27 4.83 22.69
C VAL A 274 41.83 3.42 22.77
N LEU A 275 41.75 2.78 23.93
CA LEU A 275 42.20 1.41 24.15
C LEU A 275 41.45 0.42 23.27
N ILE A 276 40.15 0.61 23.05
CA ILE A 276 39.37 -0.27 22.17
C ILE A 276 39.78 -0.11 20.71
N LYS A 277 40.05 1.12 20.23
CA LYS A 277 40.62 1.33 18.89
C LYS A 277 41.99 0.65 18.74
N SER A 278 42.83 0.75 19.77
CA SER A 278 44.12 0.04 19.82
C SER A 278 43.93 -1.48 19.78
N LEU A 279 42.95 -2.00 20.53
CA LEU A 279 42.62 -3.41 20.58
C LEU A 279 42.09 -3.90 19.23
N ALA A 280 41.22 -3.14 18.58
CA ALA A 280 40.73 -3.44 17.24
C ALA A 280 41.87 -3.45 16.21
N ALA A 281 42.82 -2.52 16.28
CA ALA A 281 44.02 -2.51 15.43
C ALA A 281 44.94 -3.73 15.65
N LEU A 282 44.91 -4.32 16.84
CA LEU A 282 45.62 -5.54 17.18
C LEU A 282 44.88 -6.81 16.70
N LEU A 283 43.56 -6.88 16.89
CA LEU A 283 42.78 -8.10 16.68
C LEU A 283 42.22 -8.24 15.25
N LEU A 284 41.88 -7.12 14.59
CA LEU A 284 41.16 -7.13 13.32
C LEU A 284 42.09 -7.00 12.10
N THR A 285 41.69 -7.64 11.00
CA THR A 285 42.21 -7.41 9.65
C THR A 285 41.64 -6.11 9.06
N LYS A 286 42.06 -5.77 7.83
CA LYS A 286 41.48 -4.62 7.09
C LYS A 286 40.00 -4.85 6.75
N ASP A 287 39.56 -6.10 6.64
CA ASP A 287 38.20 -6.49 6.27
C ASP A 287 37.30 -6.69 7.51
N HIS A 288 37.67 -6.14 8.67
CA HIS A 288 36.95 -6.25 9.94
C HIS A 288 36.69 -7.68 10.43
N SER A 289 37.48 -8.65 9.97
CA SER A 289 37.50 -10.02 10.51
C SER A 289 38.64 -10.20 11.53
N LEU A 290 38.50 -11.14 12.46
CA LEU A 290 39.59 -11.48 13.38
C LEU A 290 40.80 -12.03 12.62
N ARG A 291 41.99 -11.63 13.06
CA ARG A 291 43.25 -12.20 12.55
C ARG A 291 43.36 -13.66 12.94
N LYS A 292 44.18 -14.42 12.19
CA LYS A 292 44.48 -15.83 12.52
C LYS A 292 45.48 -16.00 13.66
N SER A 293 46.40 -15.06 13.83
CA SER A 293 47.45 -15.04 14.87
C SER A 293 48.14 -13.68 14.87
N PHE A 294 48.90 -13.36 15.91
CA PHE A 294 49.82 -12.22 15.87
C PHE A 294 51.05 -12.53 15.00
N ASP A 295 51.40 -11.59 14.14
CA ASP A 295 52.51 -11.68 13.20
C ASP A 295 53.10 -10.29 12.89
N HIS A 296 53.88 -10.19 11.82
CA HIS A 296 54.55 -8.94 11.41
C HIS A 296 53.59 -7.76 11.20
N HIS A 297 52.29 -7.99 10.93
CA HIS A 297 51.30 -6.93 10.76
C HIS A 297 50.94 -6.20 12.05
N VAL A 298 51.17 -6.82 13.21
CA VAL A 298 50.90 -6.25 14.54
C VAL A 298 52.17 -5.97 15.33
N GLY A 299 53.33 -5.97 14.65
CA GLY A 299 54.63 -5.68 15.26
C GLY A 299 55.45 -6.91 15.67
N LEU A 300 54.91 -8.13 15.59
CA LEU A 300 55.64 -9.36 15.94
C LEU A 300 56.54 -9.80 14.76
N LYS A 301 57.71 -9.17 14.62
CA LYS A 301 58.72 -9.49 13.60
C LYS A 301 59.79 -10.46 14.13
N ARG A 302 60.39 -11.26 13.24
CA ARG A 302 61.54 -12.12 13.59
C ARG A 302 62.71 -11.24 14.06
N GLY A 303 63.31 -11.59 15.20
CA GLY A 303 64.44 -10.85 15.80
C GLY A 303 64.06 -9.77 16.82
N VAL A 304 62.77 -9.47 17.01
CA VAL A 304 62.30 -8.50 18.03
C VAL A 304 62.28 -9.12 19.44
N CYS A 305 62.15 -10.44 19.54
CA CYS A 305 62.27 -11.23 20.76
C CYS A 305 63.02 -12.54 20.45
N ASN A 306 63.31 -13.33 21.49
CA ASN A 306 63.94 -14.64 21.31
C ASN A 306 62.99 -15.61 20.57
N GLU A 307 63.53 -16.65 19.95
CA GLU A 307 62.75 -17.55 19.09
C GLU A 307 61.66 -18.34 19.86
N LYS A 308 61.90 -18.59 21.15
CA LYS A 308 60.95 -19.29 22.03
C LYS A 308 59.73 -18.42 22.32
N ASP A 309 59.95 -17.17 22.72
CA ASP A 309 58.91 -16.18 23.02
C ASP A 309 58.12 -15.83 21.75
N TYR A 310 58.78 -15.71 20.60
CA TYR A 310 58.10 -15.51 19.32
C TYR A 310 57.11 -16.64 19.00
N LYS A 311 57.54 -17.91 19.15
CA LYS A 311 56.67 -19.08 18.91
C LYS A 311 55.53 -19.14 19.94
N GLN A 312 55.82 -18.85 21.20
CA GLN A 312 54.84 -18.85 22.28
C GLN A 312 53.75 -17.78 22.07
N LEU A 313 54.12 -16.53 21.78
CA LEU A 313 53.18 -15.43 21.52
C LEU A 313 52.30 -15.71 20.31
N LYS A 314 52.89 -16.25 19.24
CA LYS A 314 52.16 -16.58 18.02
C LYS A 314 51.13 -17.69 18.24
N GLU A 315 51.48 -18.73 19.00
CA GLU A 315 50.55 -19.83 19.29
C GLU A 315 49.49 -19.41 20.32
N ALA A 316 49.86 -18.69 21.38
CA ALA A 316 48.92 -18.18 22.37
C ALA A 316 47.88 -17.23 21.74
N SER A 317 48.33 -16.29 20.91
CA SER A 317 47.42 -15.38 20.19
C SER A 317 46.49 -16.12 19.22
N LYS A 318 46.96 -17.18 18.56
CA LYS A 318 46.12 -18.02 17.70
C LYS A 318 45.01 -18.73 18.49
N GLN A 319 45.33 -19.27 19.67
CA GLN A 319 44.35 -19.91 20.54
C GLN A 319 43.33 -18.91 21.08
N LEU A 320 43.79 -17.75 21.55
CA LEU A 320 42.91 -16.67 22.01
C LEU A 320 41.96 -16.20 20.90
N LEU A 321 42.47 -15.91 19.70
CA LEU A 321 41.66 -15.45 18.57
C LEU A 321 40.63 -16.49 18.15
N TYR A 322 40.96 -17.79 18.22
CA TYR A 322 40.00 -18.88 17.98
C TYR A 322 38.87 -18.90 19.01
N LYS A 323 39.17 -18.71 20.31
CA LYS A 323 38.14 -18.63 21.35
C LYS A 323 37.26 -17.39 21.19
N LEU A 324 37.85 -16.23 20.86
CA LEU A 324 37.12 -14.99 20.61
C LEU A 324 36.22 -15.08 19.38
N ASP A 325 36.67 -15.74 18.30
CA ASP A 325 35.87 -15.98 17.09
C ASP A 325 34.68 -16.93 17.35
N ALA A 326 34.81 -17.82 18.33
CA ALA A 326 33.73 -18.69 18.78
C ALA A 326 32.70 -17.99 19.69
N SER A 327 33.00 -16.78 20.19
CA SER A 327 32.06 -16.01 21.01
C SER A 327 31.07 -15.26 20.11
N PRO A 328 29.76 -15.54 20.21
CA PRO A 328 28.77 -14.72 19.54
C PRO A 328 28.89 -13.27 20.04
N ASP A 329 28.66 -12.32 19.14
CA ASP A 329 28.59 -10.86 19.39
C ASP A 329 29.91 -10.13 19.69
N PHE A 330 31.00 -10.80 20.08
CA PHE A 330 32.29 -10.12 20.40
C PHE A 330 32.83 -9.30 19.22
N LEU A 331 32.88 -9.92 18.03
CA LEU A 331 33.40 -9.27 16.83
C LEU A 331 32.53 -8.07 16.42
N ASP A 332 31.21 -8.23 16.46
CA ASP A 332 30.27 -7.17 16.09
C ASP A 332 30.39 -5.96 17.03
N HIS A 333 30.39 -6.21 18.35
CA HIS A 333 30.57 -5.15 19.34
C HIS A 333 31.94 -4.45 19.23
N LEU A 334 33.03 -5.19 18.94
CA LEU A 334 34.35 -4.60 18.73
C LEU A 334 34.36 -3.65 17.53
N VAL A 335 33.77 -4.07 16.40
CA VAL A 335 33.67 -3.25 15.18
C VAL A 335 32.79 -2.02 15.43
N ARG A 336 31.70 -2.18 16.18
CA ARG A 336 30.78 -1.11 16.55
C ARG A 336 31.45 -0.02 17.39
N VAL A 337 32.19 -0.41 18.44
CA VAL A 337 32.91 0.57 19.28
C VAL A 337 34.13 1.17 18.57
N LYS A 338 34.82 0.43 17.69
CA LYS A 338 35.91 0.96 16.87
C LYS A 338 35.47 2.18 16.06
N ASP A 339 34.27 2.13 15.49
CA ASP A 339 33.70 3.15 14.60
C ASP A 339 32.73 4.11 15.29
N LEU A 340 32.70 4.10 16.63
CA LEU A 340 31.81 4.93 17.42
C LEU A 340 32.07 6.43 17.16
N PRO A 341 31.02 7.28 17.08
CA PRO A 341 31.19 8.72 16.95
C PRO A 341 31.96 9.32 18.14
N SER A 342 32.51 10.53 17.93
CA SER A 342 33.08 11.31 19.03
C SER A 342 31.97 11.76 19.99
N PRO A 343 32.22 11.90 21.30
CA PRO A 343 31.27 12.51 22.23
C PRO A 343 31.00 14.00 21.95
N HIS A 344 31.70 14.59 20.96
CA HIS A 344 31.51 15.97 20.51
C HIS A 344 31.17 16.03 19.02
N TYR A 345 30.30 16.97 18.65
CA TYR A 345 30.01 17.24 17.24
C TYR A 345 31.16 17.98 16.57
N ASP A 346 31.48 17.56 15.36
CA ASP A 346 32.32 18.31 14.44
C ASP A 346 31.72 19.72 14.19
N PRO A 347 32.54 20.80 14.14
CA PRO A 347 32.03 22.16 13.95
C PRO A 347 31.23 22.35 12.66
N GLN A 348 31.67 21.77 11.54
CA GLN A 348 30.99 21.90 10.25
C GLN A 348 29.68 21.11 10.27
N GLN A 349 29.69 19.89 10.81
CA GLN A 349 28.48 19.10 10.98
C GLN A 349 27.44 19.82 11.85
N TRP A 350 27.88 20.47 12.92
CA TRP A 350 27.02 21.26 13.80
C TRP A 350 26.43 22.48 13.10
N GLU A 351 27.22 23.20 12.29
CA GLU A 351 26.76 24.35 11.50
C GLU A 351 25.65 23.93 10.50
N VAL A 352 25.82 22.77 9.85
CA VAL A 352 24.79 22.20 8.96
C VAL A 352 23.51 21.87 9.73
N LEU A 353 23.61 21.31 10.94
CA LEU A 353 22.43 21.07 11.79
C LEU A 353 21.72 22.36 12.16
N GLN A 354 22.45 23.42 12.52
CA GLN A 354 21.86 24.73 12.81
C GLN A 354 21.13 25.31 11.60
N ALA A 355 21.69 25.14 10.39
CA ALA A 355 21.02 25.51 9.16
C ALA A 355 19.71 24.74 8.97
N LEU A 356 19.70 23.42 9.23
CA LEU A 356 18.50 22.59 9.16
C LEU A 356 17.46 22.93 10.23
N PHE A 357 17.86 23.24 11.47
CA PHE A 357 16.95 23.71 12.54
C PHE A 357 16.25 25.02 12.17
N THR A 358 16.81 25.78 11.23
CA THR A 358 16.24 27.02 10.73
C THR A 358 15.35 26.78 9.50
N LEU A 359 15.84 26.02 8.52
CA LEU A 359 15.17 25.82 7.23
C LEU A 359 14.02 24.80 7.26
N LEU A 360 14.09 23.75 8.09
CA LEU A 360 13.07 22.70 8.08
C LEU A 360 11.72 23.13 8.67
N PRO A 361 11.65 23.94 9.75
CA PRO A 361 10.38 24.54 10.17
C PRO A 361 9.78 25.45 9.09
N LEU A 362 10.63 26.20 8.37
CA LEU A 362 10.19 27.03 7.24
C LEU A 362 9.63 26.16 6.10
N LEU A 363 10.29 25.04 5.77
CA LEU A 363 9.84 24.07 4.79
C LEU A 363 8.46 23.49 5.14
N ALA A 364 8.24 23.11 6.41
CA ALA A 364 6.96 22.62 6.88
C ALA A 364 5.86 23.70 6.81
N ALA A 365 6.20 24.96 7.10
CA ALA A 365 5.27 26.09 6.98
C ALA A 365 4.84 26.32 5.52
N HIS A 366 5.76 26.24 4.55
CA HIS A 366 5.41 26.33 3.13
C HIS A 366 4.51 25.18 2.68
N LEU A 367 4.69 23.97 3.20
CA LEU A 367 3.76 22.87 2.92
C LEU A 367 2.34 23.19 3.40
N GLN A 368 2.21 23.78 4.60
CA GLN A 368 0.91 24.19 5.13
C GLN A 368 0.26 25.28 4.26
N LEU A 369 1.04 26.23 3.75
CA LEU A 369 0.56 27.24 2.81
C LEU A 369 0.07 26.59 1.50
N THR A 370 0.88 25.70 0.91
CA THR A 370 0.50 24.97 -0.31
C THR A 370 -0.78 24.16 -0.12
N PHE A 371 -0.92 23.45 1.02
CA PHE A 371 -2.15 22.74 1.35
C PHE A 371 -3.36 23.67 1.46
N SER A 372 -3.16 24.85 2.07
CA SER A 372 -4.23 25.86 2.19
C SER A 372 -4.63 26.45 0.84
N GLU A 373 -3.67 26.73 -0.05
CA GLU A 373 -3.90 27.28 -1.38
C GLU A 373 -4.64 26.29 -2.29
N CYS A 374 -4.27 25.01 -2.22
CA CYS A 374 -4.90 23.96 -3.02
C CYS A 374 -6.19 23.39 -2.39
N ASN A 375 -6.49 23.73 -1.13
CA ASN A 375 -7.54 23.10 -0.32
C ASN A 375 -7.45 21.56 -0.28
N GLU A 376 -6.23 21.05 -0.19
CA GLU A 376 -5.90 19.64 -0.16
C GLU A 376 -4.87 19.32 0.91
N VAL A 377 -4.97 18.16 1.52
CA VAL A 377 -4.06 17.66 2.57
C VAL A 377 -3.71 16.20 2.33
N ASP A 378 -2.67 15.72 2.99
CA ASP A 378 -2.37 14.29 3.03
C ASP A 378 -2.91 13.64 4.34
N PHE A 379 -2.75 12.32 4.45
CA PHE A 379 -3.15 11.56 5.64
C PHE A 379 -2.39 11.96 6.91
N THR A 380 -1.12 12.38 6.77
CA THR A 380 -0.29 12.80 7.90
C THR A 380 -0.85 14.09 8.52
N ALA A 381 -1.28 15.05 7.69
CA ALA A 381 -1.89 16.29 8.14
C ALA A 381 -3.22 16.02 8.85
N ILE A 382 -4.06 15.12 8.33
CA ILE A 382 -5.32 14.74 8.99
C ILE A 382 -5.09 14.11 10.36
N SER A 383 -4.09 13.23 10.46
CA SER A 383 -3.73 12.61 11.75
C SER A 383 -3.23 13.65 12.75
N GLN A 384 -2.39 14.59 12.31
CA GLN A 384 -1.91 15.69 13.14
C GLN A 384 -3.05 16.62 13.60
N GLN A 385 -3.97 16.98 12.69
CA GLN A 385 -5.15 17.78 13.02
C GLN A 385 -6.05 17.07 14.04
N ALA A 386 -6.28 15.77 13.88
CA ALA A 386 -7.07 14.99 14.82
C ALA A 386 -6.44 14.97 16.23
N ILE A 387 -5.12 14.80 16.34
CA ILE A 387 -4.42 14.84 17.63
C ILE A 387 -4.51 16.24 18.25
N GLN A 388 -4.33 17.30 17.45
CA GLN A 388 -4.46 18.68 17.92
C GLN A 388 -5.88 19.00 18.39
N ALA A 389 -6.90 18.47 17.71
CA ALA A 389 -8.31 18.64 18.04
C ALA A 389 -8.69 18.07 19.41
N LEU A 390 -7.95 17.08 19.91
CA LEU A 390 -8.17 16.50 21.23
C LEU A 390 -7.51 17.31 22.36
N GLY A 391 -6.69 18.32 22.04
CA GLY A 391 -5.99 19.14 23.02
C GLY A 391 -4.83 18.43 23.71
N HIS A 392 -4.25 19.06 24.72
CA HIS A 392 -3.12 18.53 25.50
C HIS A 392 -3.59 17.93 26.83
N ASP A 393 -2.73 17.14 27.49
CA ASP A 393 -3.06 16.43 28.72
C ASP A 393 -3.52 17.36 29.86
N GLU A 394 -2.93 18.57 29.95
CA GLU A 394 -3.29 19.58 30.95
C GLU A 394 -4.48 20.46 30.52
N ALA A 395 -4.93 20.36 29.27
CA ALA A 395 -6.00 21.16 28.68
C ALA A 395 -6.70 20.39 27.53
N PRO A 396 -7.53 19.38 27.85
CA PRO A 396 -8.33 18.69 26.85
C PRO A 396 -9.39 19.62 26.26
N THR A 397 -9.73 19.42 24.99
CA THR A 397 -10.80 20.18 24.33
C THR A 397 -12.19 19.65 24.68
N ASP A 398 -13.22 20.44 24.42
CA ASP A 398 -14.63 20.00 24.57
C ASP A 398 -14.93 18.76 23.72
N LEU A 399 -14.31 18.65 22.53
CA LEU A 399 -14.42 17.46 21.68
C LEU A 399 -13.82 16.23 22.36
N ALA A 400 -12.66 16.36 23.01
CA ALA A 400 -12.05 15.27 23.76
C ALA A 400 -12.95 14.81 24.93
N LEU A 401 -13.54 15.76 25.67
CA LEU A 401 -14.48 15.46 26.76
C LEU A 401 -15.76 14.78 26.25
N TYR A 402 -16.29 15.22 25.12
CA TYR A 402 -17.43 14.59 24.47
C TYR A 402 -17.12 13.16 24.03
N LEU A 403 -15.98 12.94 23.37
CA LEU A 403 -15.55 11.61 22.94
C LEU A 403 -15.26 10.70 24.14
N ASP A 404 -14.68 11.22 25.22
CA ASP A 404 -14.49 10.47 26.46
C ASP A 404 -15.82 9.97 27.05
N GLN A 405 -16.88 10.78 27.00
CA GLN A 405 -18.22 10.36 27.44
C GLN A 405 -18.89 9.36 26.48
N GLN A 406 -18.63 9.46 25.17
CA GLN A 406 -19.24 8.59 24.19
C GLN A 406 -18.57 7.23 24.08
N ILE A 407 -17.24 7.17 24.16
CA ILE A 407 -16.47 5.96 23.92
C ILE A 407 -16.28 5.21 25.23
N HIS A 408 -16.91 4.04 25.35
CA HIS A 408 -16.72 3.15 26.49
C HIS A 408 -15.75 2.02 26.19
N HIS A 409 -15.75 1.53 24.95
CA HIS A 409 -14.91 0.40 24.58
C HIS A 409 -14.17 0.68 23.28
N LEU A 410 -12.85 0.50 23.32
CA LEU A 410 -11.97 0.66 22.16
C LEU A 410 -11.30 -0.68 21.85
N LEU A 411 -11.52 -1.19 20.64
CA LEU A 411 -10.93 -2.43 20.13
C LEU A 411 -9.95 -2.07 19.01
N ILE A 412 -8.75 -2.64 19.05
CA ILE A 412 -7.71 -2.34 18.07
C ILE A 412 -7.14 -3.64 17.51
N ASP A 413 -7.30 -3.83 16.21
CA ASP A 413 -6.73 -4.95 15.46
C ASP A 413 -5.39 -4.56 14.81
N GLU A 414 -4.53 -5.56 14.59
CA GLU A 414 -3.17 -5.40 14.01
C GLU A 414 -2.32 -4.35 14.74
N PHE A 415 -2.40 -4.31 16.07
CA PHE A 415 -1.75 -3.26 16.87
C PHE A 415 -0.23 -3.14 16.66
N GLN A 416 0.44 -4.22 16.25
CA GLN A 416 1.86 -4.20 15.94
C GLN A 416 2.26 -3.30 14.75
N ASP A 417 1.27 -2.87 13.95
CA ASP A 417 1.46 -1.95 12.82
C ASP A 417 1.14 -0.48 13.18
N THR A 418 0.91 -0.18 14.45
CA THR A 418 0.60 1.18 14.92
C THR A 418 1.82 2.09 14.77
N SER A 419 1.62 3.29 14.24
CA SER A 419 2.66 4.34 14.20
C SER A 419 2.72 5.15 15.49
N ILE A 420 3.78 5.94 15.69
CA ILE A 420 3.92 6.81 16.88
C ILE A 420 2.74 7.78 16.99
N GLN A 421 2.30 8.40 15.89
CA GLN A 421 1.16 9.32 15.90
C GLN A 421 -0.16 8.62 16.23
N GLN A 422 -0.38 7.42 15.67
CA GLN A 422 -1.56 6.64 15.98
C GLN A 422 -1.57 6.24 17.45
N PHE A 423 -0.43 5.88 18.03
CA PHE A 423 -0.31 5.59 19.45
C PHE A 423 -0.64 6.82 20.31
N GLN A 424 -0.13 8.01 19.94
CA GLN A 424 -0.47 9.27 20.62
C GLN A 424 -1.96 9.60 20.54
N LEU A 425 -2.61 9.36 19.40
CA LEU A 425 -4.05 9.50 19.25
C LEU A 425 -4.80 8.61 20.25
N LEU A 426 -4.37 7.35 20.37
CA LEU A 426 -4.96 6.40 21.31
C LEU A 426 -4.75 6.83 22.77
N GLU A 427 -3.54 7.28 23.14
CA GLU A 427 -3.26 7.85 24.46
C GLU A 427 -4.21 9.00 24.78
N ARG A 428 -4.43 9.92 23.82
CA ARG A 428 -5.35 11.06 24.00
C ARG A 428 -6.81 10.65 24.15
N LEU A 429 -7.27 9.64 23.41
CA LEU A 429 -8.65 9.16 23.49
C LEU A 429 -8.98 8.49 24.82
N VAL A 430 -8.00 7.85 25.46
CA VAL A 430 -8.20 7.12 26.73
C VAL A 430 -7.69 7.88 27.95
N GLN A 431 -7.22 9.12 27.77
CA GLN A 431 -6.56 9.90 28.82
C GLN A 431 -7.46 10.16 30.04
N GLY A 432 -8.77 10.29 29.83
CA GLY A 432 -9.76 10.51 30.88
C GLY A 432 -10.22 9.24 31.61
N TRP A 433 -9.78 8.05 31.17
CA TRP A 433 -10.30 6.78 31.67
C TRP A 433 -9.68 6.41 33.02
N GLN A 434 -10.51 5.88 33.92
CA GLN A 434 -10.13 5.51 35.28
C GLN A 434 -10.26 4.01 35.50
N GLU A 435 -9.55 3.47 36.50
CA GLU A 435 -9.77 2.09 36.93
C GLU A 435 -11.23 1.95 37.44
N ASP A 436 -11.91 0.90 36.99
CA ASP A 436 -13.29 0.54 37.35
C ASP A 436 -14.41 1.51 36.89
N ASP A 437 -14.15 2.44 35.96
CA ASP A 437 -15.19 3.32 35.36
C ASP A 437 -16.10 2.62 34.32
N GLY A 438 -15.86 1.32 34.08
CA GLY A 438 -16.61 0.50 33.13
C GLY A 438 -16.11 0.62 31.68
N LYS A 439 -15.10 1.45 31.40
CA LYS A 439 -14.49 1.57 30.09
C LYS A 439 -13.37 0.55 29.90
N THR A 440 -13.19 0.03 28.68
CA THR A 440 -12.17 -1.01 28.42
C THR A 440 -11.43 -0.83 27.11
N LEU A 441 -10.13 -1.07 27.13
CA LEU A 441 -9.26 -1.09 25.96
C LEU A 441 -8.86 -2.53 25.63
N PHE A 442 -9.18 -2.97 24.42
CA PHE A 442 -8.83 -4.29 23.91
C PHE A 442 -7.93 -4.16 22.69
N VAL A 443 -6.73 -4.71 22.80
CA VAL A 443 -5.71 -4.64 21.77
C VAL A 443 -5.34 -6.06 21.36
N VAL A 444 -5.25 -6.33 20.06
CA VAL A 444 -4.80 -7.63 19.57
C VAL A 444 -3.89 -7.50 18.36
N GLY A 445 -2.90 -8.38 18.30
CA GLY A 445 -1.92 -8.36 17.22
C GLY A 445 -0.89 -9.48 17.35
N ASP A 446 0.04 -9.48 16.41
CA ASP A 446 1.19 -10.38 16.44
C ASP A 446 2.47 -9.58 16.14
N PRO A 447 3.32 -9.28 17.13
CA PRO A 447 4.54 -8.52 16.89
C PRO A 447 5.48 -9.24 15.90
N MET A 448 5.37 -10.56 15.73
CA MET A 448 6.13 -11.31 14.72
C MET A 448 5.67 -11.02 13.28
N GLN A 449 4.52 -10.35 13.09
CA GLN A 449 3.97 -9.96 11.78
C GLN A 449 4.04 -8.45 11.49
N SER A 450 4.79 -7.65 12.26
CA SER A 450 5.00 -6.22 11.98
C SER A 450 5.96 -6.03 10.79
N ILE A 451 5.43 -5.56 9.65
CA ILE A 451 6.13 -5.47 8.34
C ILE A 451 5.84 -4.15 7.59
N TYR A 452 5.36 -3.13 8.29
CA TYR A 452 5.00 -1.82 7.71
C TYR A 452 5.87 -0.68 8.26
N ARG A 453 7.15 -0.90 8.59
CA ARG A 453 8.01 0.18 9.09
C ARG A 453 8.18 1.30 8.07
N PHE A 454 8.13 0.96 6.78
CA PHE A 454 8.11 1.96 5.69
C PHE A 454 6.90 2.91 5.72
N ARG A 455 5.88 2.63 6.55
CA ARG A 455 4.73 3.48 6.87
C ARG A 455 4.78 4.02 8.32
N SER A 456 5.98 4.16 8.88
CA SER A 456 6.20 4.64 10.26
C SER A 456 5.66 3.71 11.37
N ALA A 457 5.35 2.44 11.07
CA ALA A 457 4.91 1.49 12.10
C ALA A 457 6.07 1.06 13.01
N GLU A 458 5.86 1.05 14.32
CA GLU A 458 6.91 0.76 15.31
C GLU A 458 6.50 -0.42 16.22
N VAL A 459 7.06 -1.60 15.96
CA VAL A 459 6.74 -2.84 16.70
C VAL A 459 7.05 -2.72 18.20
N GLY A 460 8.02 -1.89 18.58
CA GLY A 460 8.34 -1.61 19.98
C GLY A 460 7.16 -1.03 20.77
N LEU A 461 6.19 -0.38 20.11
CA LEU A 461 4.96 0.12 20.75
C LEU A 461 4.06 -1.01 21.26
N PHE A 462 4.07 -2.19 20.62
CA PHE A 462 3.36 -3.37 21.13
C PHE A 462 3.94 -3.81 22.48
N LEU A 463 5.27 -3.90 22.56
CA LEU A 463 5.97 -4.25 23.79
C LEU A 463 5.79 -3.18 24.89
N ARG A 464 5.84 -1.91 24.51
CA ARG A 464 5.59 -0.78 25.41
C ARG A 464 4.17 -0.84 25.97
N ALA A 465 3.15 -1.04 25.15
CA ALA A 465 1.77 -1.19 25.59
C ALA A 465 1.60 -2.40 26.52
N ARG A 466 2.29 -3.52 26.24
CA ARG A 466 2.28 -4.72 27.09
C ARG A 466 2.86 -4.46 28.48
N GLN A 467 3.91 -3.66 28.59
CA GLN A 467 4.61 -3.41 29.85
C GLN A 467 4.06 -2.21 30.63
N GLN A 468 3.65 -1.16 29.91
CA GLN A 468 3.31 0.16 30.46
C GLN A 468 1.84 0.54 30.25
N GLY A 469 1.07 -0.16 29.41
CA GLY A 469 -0.28 0.26 29.04
C GLY A 469 -0.30 1.37 27.98
N ILE A 470 -1.48 1.96 27.76
CA ILE A 470 -1.71 3.05 26.81
C ILE A 470 -2.42 4.17 27.59
N GLY A 471 -1.77 5.34 27.71
CA GLY A 471 -2.24 6.40 28.61
C GLY A 471 -2.35 5.88 30.05
N PRO A 472 -3.46 6.16 30.77
CA PRO A 472 -3.70 5.63 32.11
C PRO A 472 -4.10 4.14 32.12
N VAL A 473 -4.49 3.57 30.97
CA VAL A 473 -5.10 2.23 30.92
C VAL A 473 -4.03 1.14 30.94
N ARG A 474 -4.03 0.32 32.00
CA ARG A 474 -3.21 -0.90 32.10
C ARG A 474 -3.87 -2.05 31.35
N LEU A 475 -3.06 -2.84 30.63
CA LEU A 475 -3.52 -3.94 29.81
C LEU A 475 -3.06 -5.27 30.42
N ILE A 476 -3.99 -6.22 30.57
CA ILE A 476 -3.64 -7.58 31.00
C ILE A 476 -3.10 -8.34 29.79
N PRO A 477 -1.84 -8.82 29.81
CA PRO A 477 -1.26 -9.56 28.69
C PRO A 477 -1.82 -10.97 28.62
N LEU A 478 -2.26 -11.38 27.43
CA LEU A 478 -2.70 -12.74 27.12
C LEU A 478 -2.00 -13.25 25.88
N GLU A 479 -1.66 -14.54 25.88
CA GLU A 479 -0.99 -15.19 24.76
C GLU A 479 -1.85 -16.35 24.24
N LEU A 480 -2.09 -16.35 22.93
CA LEU A 480 -2.72 -17.47 22.24
C LEU A 480 -1.63 -18.38 21.66
N THR A 481 -1.83 -19.68 21.76
CA THR A 481 -0.85 -20.67 21.29
C THR A 481 -1.40 -21.58 20.21
N CYS A 482 -2.73 -21.69 20.06
CA CYS A 482 -3.31 -22.60 19.09
C CYS A 482 -3.28 -22.02 17.66
N ASN A 483 -2.97 -22.84 16.66
CA ASN A 483 -3.10 -22.54 15.23
C ASN A 483 -4.19 -23.44 14.61
N PHE A 484 -5.19 -22.80 14.01
CA PHE A 484 -6.34 -23.43 13.34
C PHE A 484 -6.30 -23.28 11.81
N ARG A 485 -5.21 -22.79 11.26
CA ARG A 485 -5.09 -22.47 9.82
C ARG A 485 -4.28 -23.51 9.07
N SER A 486 -3.08 -23.77 9.55
CA SER A 486 -2.07 -24.54 8.84
C SER A 486 -2.09 -25.99 9.32
N THR A 487 -1.44 -26.88 8.58
CA THR A 487 -1.20 -28.27 8.97
C THR A 487 -0.10 -28.38 10.02
N GLU A 488 -0.07 -29.49 10.74
CA GLU A 488 0.96 -29.76 11.75
C GLU A 488 2.39 -29.66 11.19
N LEU A 489 2.64 -30.20 9.99
CA LEU A 489 3.96 -30.15 9.35
C LEU A 489 4.43 -28.71 9.11
N ILE A 490 3.55 -27.82 8.63
CA ILE A 490 3.87 -26.40 8.42
C ILE A 490 4.15 -25.72 9.76
N VAL A 491 3.29 -25.91 10.77
CA VAL A 491 3.47 -25.29 12.10
C VAL A 491 4.76 -25.74 12.77
N ASN A 492 5.05 -27.05 12.77
CA ASN A 492 6.26 -27.60 13.39
C ASN A 492 7.53 -27.12 12.69
N TRP A 493 7.53 -27.05 11.36
CA TRP A 493 8.65 -26.51 10.61
C TRP A 493 8.88 -25.03 10.91
N ILE A 494 7.83 -24.21 10.94
CA ILE A 494 7.92 -22.79 11.31
C ILE A 494 8.51 -22.66 12.72
N ASN A 495 8.00 -23.41 13.69
CA ASN A 495 8.52 -23.36 15.05
C ASN A 495 10.03 -23.66 15.13
N GLN A 496 10.49 -24.68 14.41
CA GLN A 496 11.90 -25.09 14.40
C GLN A 496 12.81 -24.08 13.71
N GLN A 497 12.41 -23.53 12.56
CA GLN A 497 13.24 -22.56 11.84
C GLN A 497 13.28 -21.23 12.59
N PHE A 498 12.13 -20.71 12.99
CA PHE A 498 12.01 -19.35 13.51
C PHE A 498 12.48 -19.18 14.94
N SER A 499 12.61 -20.26 15.72
CA SER A 499 13.30 -20.22 17.01
C SER A 499 14.80 -19.89 16.89
N THR A 500 15.38 -20.06 15.70
CA THR A 500 16.78 -19.69 15.42
C THR A 500 16.94 -18.40 14.62
N ILE A 501 15.89 -18.01 13.86
CA ILE A 501 15.91 -16.82 13.02
C ILE A 501 15.62 -15.57 13.85
N PHE A 502 14.64 -15.64 14.77
CA PHE A 502 14.28 -14.52 15.62
C PHE A 502 15.25 -14.43 16.81
N PRO A 503 15.48 -13.22 17.35
CA PRO A 503 16.30 -13.03 18.55
C PRO A 503 15.68 -13.73 19.77
N ASN A 504 16.53 -14.03 20.77
CA ASN A 504 16.09 -14.70 22.00
C ASN A 504 15.36 -13.76 22.98
N ILE A 505 15.61 -12.45 22.88
CA ILE A 505 15.15 -11.45 23.84
C ILE A 505 14.42 -10.33 23.08
N ASP A 506 13.28 -9.91 23.60
CA ASP A 506 12.55 -8.72 23.14
C ASP A 506 13.35 -7.45 23.47
N ASP A 507 13.45 -6.52 22.53
CA ASP A 507 14.03 -5.19 22.76
C ASP A 507 13.19 -4.10 22.09
N ILE A 508 12.72 -3.15 22.89
CA ILE A 508 11.77 -2.11 22.47
C ILE A 508 12.41 -1.15 21.46
N GLU A 509 13.67 -0.77 21.68
CA GLU A 509 14.34 0.28 20.91
C GLU A 509 14.78 -0.20 19.52
N SER A 510 15.39 -1.38 19.45
CA SER A 510 15.79 -2.02 18.19
C SER A 510 14.61 -2.70 17.47
N GLY A 511 13.48 -2.89 18.15
CA GLY A 511 12.33 -3.61 17.60
C GLY A 511 12.62 -5.11 17.42
N ALA A 512 13.54 -5.66 18.22
CA ALA A 512 13.79 -7.09 18.31
C ALA A 512 12.59 -7.76 18.99
N ILE A 513 12.06 -8.81 18.38
CA ILE A 513 10.91 -9.58 18.89
C ILE A 513 11.33 -11.03 19.03
N SER A 514 11.07 -11.65 20.17
CA SER A 514 11.34 -13.06 20.38
C SER A 514 10.29 -13.96 19.74
N PHE A 515 10.71 -15.14 19.30
CA PHE A 515 9.80 -16.10 18.69
C PHE A 515 8.82 -16.70 19.70
N HIS A 516 7.53 -16.76 19.33
CA HIS A 516 6.48 -17.39 20.13
C HIS A 516 5.92 -18.62 19.42
N TRP A 517 5.94 -19.76 20.10
CA TRP A 517 5.58 -21.06 19.53
C TRP A 517 4.07 -21.19 19.32
N SER A 518 3.69 -21.86 18.23
CA SER A 518 2.30 -22.23 17.95
C SER A 518 2.09 -23.74 18.01
N LYS A 519 0.91 -24.18 18.44
CA LYS A 519 0.50 -25.58 18.49
C LYS A 519 -0.64 -25.83 17.51
N ASN A 520 -0.45 -26.80 16.63
CA ASN A 520 -1.48 -27.17 15.67
C ASN A 520 -2.71 -27.80 16.37
N MET A 521 -3.91 -27.47 15.88
CA MET A 521 -5.18 -28.03 16.38
C MET A 521 -5.90 -28.96 15.41
N HIS A 522 -5.40 -29.12 14.18
CA HIS A 522 -5.98 -30.01 13.17
C HIS A 522 -5.34 -31.40 13.21
N SER A 523 -6.07 -32.42 12.80
CA SER A 523 -5.49 -33.76 12.56
C SER A 523 -4.64 -33.74 11.29
N THR A 524 -3.56 -34.54 11.26
CA THR A 524 -2.67 -34.72 10.10
C THR A 524 -3.45 -34.99 8.81
N GLY A 525 -3.48 -34.00 7.91
CA GLY A 525 -4.01 -34.17 6.56
C GLY A 525 -2.98 -34.83 5.64
N ASN A 526 -3.42 -35.73 4.75
CA ASN A 526 -2.59 -36.62 3.93
C ASN A 526 -1.76 -35.95 2.80
N ALA A 527 -1.63 -34.62 2.74
CA ALA A 527 -0.94 -33.93 1.62
C ALA A 527 -0.22 -32.63 2.03
N SER A 528 0.45 -32.62 3.19
CA SER A 528 1.26 -31.47 3.61
C SER A 528 2.73 -31.64 3.22
N ILE A 529 3.31 -30.62 2.60
CA ILE A 529 4.65 -30.69 1.98
C ILE A 529 5.39 -29.36 2.19
N ILE A 530 6.69 -29.44 2.48
CA ILE A 530 7.63 -28.32 2.39
C ILE A 530 8.78 -28.74 1.47
N LYS A 531 8.99 -28.02 0.36
CA LYS A 531 10.05 -28.37 -0.62
C LYS A 531 10.90 -27.14 -0.97
N PRO A 532 12.17 -27.13 -0.55
CA PRO A 532 13.16 -26.15 -0.99
C PRO A 532 13.91 -26.61 -2.26
N PHE A 533 13.87 -25.79 -3.30
CA PHE A 533 14.45 -26.06 -4.61
C PHE A 533 15.55 -25.06 -4.98
N GLN A 534 16.66 -25.59 -5.47
CA GLN A 534 17.80 -24.85 -6.01
C GLN A 534 17.74 -24.88 -7.55
N ALA A 535 17.67 -23.69 -8.16
CA ALA A 535 17.86 -23.50 -9.58
C ALA A 535 19.29 -23.02 -9.88
N ASN A 536 19.74 -23.17 -11.12
CA ASN A 536 21.01 -22.64 -11.63
C ASN A 536 20.83 -21.27 -12.30
N SER A 537 19.61 -20.90 -12.68
CA SER A 537 19.31 -19.62 -13.33
C SER A 537 17.89 -19.13 -13.04
N THR A 538 17.65 -17.82 -13.27
CA THR A 538 16.30 -17.24 -13.16
C THR A 538 15.31 -17.85 -14.17
N GLN A 539 15.79 -18.32 -15.32
CA GLN A 539 14.94 -18.95 -16.33
C GLN A 539 14.52 -20.36 -15.91
N GLU A 540 15.46 -21.16 -15.40
CA GLU A 540 15.17 -22.50 -14.87
C GLU A 540 14.24 -22.44 -13.65
N GLU A 541 14.47 -21.48 -12.75
CA GLU A 541 13.58 -21.20 -11.62
C GLU A 541 12.15 -20.90 -12.09
N ALA A 542 11.99 -19.96 -13.03
CA ALA A 542 10.67 -19.59 -13.54
C ALA A 542 9.97 -20.75 -14.26
N GLN A 543 10.71 -21.57 -15.01
CA GLN A 543 10.16 -22.75 -15.69
C GLN A 543 9.65 -23.79 -14.68
N ALA A 544 10.47 -24.12 -13.67
CA ALA A 544 10.09 -25.08 -12.64
C ALA A 544 8.88 -24.61 -11.81
N ILE A 545 8.77 -23.29 -11.55
CA ILE A 545 7.60 -22.72 -10.89
C ILE A 545 6.34 -22.89 -11.74
N VAL A 546 6.40 -22.60 -13.04
CA VAL A 546 5.24 -22.73 -13.94
C VAL A 546 4.80 -24.18 -14.09
N GLU A 547 5.75 -25.12 -14.16
CA GLU A 547 5.46 -26.56 -14.17
C GLU A 547 4.80 -27.01 -12.86
N LEU A 548 5.33 -26.57 -11.72
CA LEU A 548 4.76 -26.83 -10.40
C LEU A 548 3.34 -26.27 -10.29
N VAL A 549 3.11 -25.05 -10.74
CA VAL A 549 1.79 -24.40 -10.74
C VAL A 549 0.80 -25.20 -11.58
N ALA A 550 1.19 -25.61 -12.80
CA ALA A 550 0.34 -26.43 -13.66
C ALA A 550 -0.02 -27.76 -12.97
N HIS A 551 0.96 -28.41 -12.34
CA HIS A 551 0.74 -29.65 -11.59
C HIS A 551 -0.21 -29.45 -10.40
N GLU A 552 -0.01 -28.40 -9.59
CA GLU A 552 -0.84 -28.10 -8.42
C GLU A 552 -2.29 -27.76 -8.81
N LEU A 553 -2.48 -26.98 -9.89
CA LEU A 553 -3.81 -26.66 -10.42
C LEU A 553 -4.57 -27.92 -10.85
N GLN A 554 -3.86 -28.90 -11.42
CA GLN A 554 -4.42 -30.17 -11.86
C GLN A 554 -4.67 -31.14 -10.69
N ALA A 555 -3.71 -31.28 -9.78
CA ALA A 555 -3.78 -32.23 -8.66
C ALA A 555 -4.79 -31.81 -7.58
N HIS A 556 -4.96 -30.50 -7.37
CA HIS A 556 -5.81 -29.96 -6.32
C HIS A 556 -6.80 -28.93 -6.89
N PRO A 557 -7.91 -29.34 -7.53
CA PRO A 557 -8.79 -28.45 -8.29
C PRO A 557 -9.71 -27.53 -7.45
N GLN A 558 -9.61 -27.55 -6.12
CA GLN A 558 -10.44 -26.73 -5.22
C GLN A 558 -9.60 -25.88 -4.25
N GLU A 559 -8.27 -25.85 -4.44
CA GLU A 559 -7.33 -25.26 -3.47
C GLU A 559 -6.61 -24.04 -4.05
N ASP A 560 -6.50 -22.95 -3.30
CA ASP A 560 -5.90 -21.72 -3.81
C ASP A 560 -4.36 -21.77 -3.75
N ILE A 561 -3.72 -21.20 -4.78
CA ILE A 561 -2.27 -21.16 -4.94
C ILE A 561 -1.82 -19.71 -4.94
N ALA A 562 -0.77 -19.38 -4.18
CA ALA A 562 -0.17 -18.05 -4.22
C ALA A 562 1.31 -18.08 -4.57
N ILE A 563 1.73 -17.23 -5.52
CA ILE A 563 3.13 -16.86 -5.74
C ILE A 563 3.40 -15.55 -5.01
N LEU A 564 4.25 -15.58 -3.98
CA LEU A 564 4.57 -14.41 -3.17
C LEU A 564 6.01 -13.96 -3.39
N VAL A 565 6.16 -12.74 -3.93
CA VAL A 565 7.48 -12.11 -4.16
C VAL A 565 7.78 -11.01 -3.16
N ARG A 566 9.06 -10.70 -2.94
CA ARG A 566 9.47 -9.50 -2.19
C ARG A 566 9.26 -8.24 -3.04
N SER A 567 9.64 -8.31 -4.32
CA SER A 567 9.50 -7.23 -5.31
C SER A 567 8.87 -7.74 -6.61
N ARG A 568 8.02 -6.92 -7.22
CA ARG A 568 7.38 -7.22 -8.52
C ARG A 568 8.38 -7.46 -9.66
N THR A 569 9.59 -6.91 -9.57
CA THR A 569 10.64 -7.13 -10.57
C THR A 569 11.01 -8.60 -10.75
N GLN A 570 10.77 -9.43 -9.73
CA GLN A 570 10.98 -10.88 -9.78
C GLN A 570 9.97 -11.61 -10.69
N LEU A 571 8.80 -11.02 -10.94
CA LEU A 571 7.69 -11.69 -11.63
C LEU A 571 7.82 -11.67 -13.15
N ARG A 572 8.71 -10.84 -13.72
CA ARG A 572 8.78 -10.59 -15.18
C ARG A 572 8.87 -11.87 -16.00
N GLU A 573 9.75 -12.79 -15.62
CA GLU A 573 9.95 -14.04 -16.35
C GLU A 573 8.86 -15.08 -16.06
N ILE A 574 8.39 -15.15 -14.81
CA ILE A 574 7.30 -16.05 -14.39
C ILE A 574 6.01 -15.71 -15.15
N ILE A 575 5.60 -14.44 -15.19
CA ILE A 575 4.40 -13.99 -15.91
C ILE A 575 4.53 -14.27 -17.41
N ARG A 576 5.71 -14.03 -18.00
CA ARG A 576 5.97 -14.32 -19.41
C ARG A 576 5.72 -15.79 -19.73
N LEU A 577 6.18 -16.70 -18.87
CA LEU A 577 5.98 -18.15 -19.03
C LEU A 577 4.53 -18.58 -18.73
N LEU A 578 3.88 -18.05 -17.69
CA LEU A 578 2.47 -18.31 -17.41
C LEU A 578 1.58 -17.96 -18.62
N ARG A 579 1.83 -16.80 -19.26
CA ARG A 579 1.14 -16.39 -20.49
C ARG A 579 1.42 -17.33 -21.65
N LYS A 580 2.70 -17.71 -21.84
CA LYS A 580 3.10 -18.66 -22.89
C LYS A 580 2.37 -20.00 -22.75
N HIS A 581 2.17 -20.46 -21.52
CA HIS A 581 1.45 -21.70 -21.20
C HIS A 581 -0.06 -21.52 -20.99
N GLN A 582 -0.60 -20.33 -21.24
CA GLN A 582 -2.03 -19.99 -21.09
C GLN A 582 -2.61 -20.31 -19.70
N ILE A 583 -1.79 -20.19 -18.65
CA ILE A 583 -2.24 -20.38 -17.27
C ILE A 583 -2.86 -19.07 -16.79
N SER A 584 -4.16 -19.08 -16.55
CA SER A 584 -4.88 -17.93 -15.98
C SER A 584 -4.37 -17.63 -14.57
N PHE A 585 -4.12 -16.36 -14.28
CA PHE A 585 -3.70 -15.91 -12.95
C PHE A 585 -4.44 -14.63 -12.58
N GLN A 586 -4.63 -14.43 -11.29
CA GLN A 586 -5.11 -13.19 -10.71
C GLN A 586 -3.92 -12.47 -10.08
N GLY A 587 -3.69 -11.22 -10.45
CA GLY A 587 -2.79 -10.40 -9.67
C GLY A 587 -3.02 -8.92 -9.91
N MET A 588 -2.85 -8.16 -8.83
CA MET A 588 -3.04 -6.72 -8.84
C MET A 588 -1.78 -6.03 -9.36
N ASP A 589 -1.97 -5.05 -10.24
CA ASP A 589 -0.90 -4.17 -10.73
C ASP A 589 0.20 -4.92 -11.49
N ILE A 590 -0.19 -5.82 -12.40
CA ILE A 590 0.76 -6.66 -13.15
C ILE A 590 1.10 -6.06 -14.52
N ASP A 591 0.11 -5.73 -15.33
CA ASP A 591 0.32 -5.13 -16.65
C ASP A 591 0.34 -3.61 -16.54
N LEU A 592 1.51 -3.00 -16.75
CA LEU A 592 1.62 -1.56 -16.93
C LEU A 592 0.92 -1.18 -18.25
N LEU A 593 -0.07 -0.29 -18.17
CA LEU A 593 -0.83 0.17 -19.34
C LEU A 593 0.12 0.76 -20.38
N ALA A 594 1.14 1.53 -19.97
CA ALA A 594 2.14 2.14 -20.85
C ALA A 594 2.89 1.15 -21.77
N ASN A 595 2.87 -0.15 -21.43
CA ASN A 595 3.50 -1.20 -22.24
C ASN A 595 2.52 -1.89 -23.21
N LEU A 596 1.22 -1.65 -23.10
CA LEU A 596 0.21 -2.25 -23.98
C LEU A 596 0.28 -1.62 -25.38
N PRO A 597 0.25 -2.43 -26.47
CA PRO A 597 0.37 -1.91 -27.83
C PRO A 597 -0.66 -0.82 -28.17
N HIS A 598 -1.95 -1.06 -27.89
CA HIS A 598 -3.01 -0.10 -28.19
C HIS A 598 -2.83 1.22 -27.42
N LEU A 599 -2.40 1.19 -26.15
CA LEU A 599 -2.18 2.41 -25.37
C LEU A 599 -0.95 3.19 -25.85
N ARG A 600 0.11 2.49 -26.28
CA ARG A 600 1.28 3.14 -26.89
C ARG A 600 0.92 3.86 -28.19
N ASP A 601 0.01 3.28 -28.97
CA ASP A 601 -0.48 3.89 -30.20
C ASP A 601 -1.36 5.11 -29.90
N VAL A 602 -2.30 5.01 -28.94
CA VAL A 602 -3.11 6.15 -28.48
C VAL A 602 -2.23 7.27 -27.90
N TRP A 603 -1.19 6.92 -27.16
CA TRP A 603 -0.20 7.89 -26.66
C TRP A 603 0.59 8.55 -27.79
N SER A 604 1.00 7.77 -28.80
CA SER A 604 1.67 8.31 -29.99
C SER A 604 0.76 9.27 -30.77
N LEU A 605 -0.53 8.97 -30.88
CA LEU A 605 -1.53 9.87 -31.46
C LEU A 605 -1.62 11.17 -30.66
N THR A 606 -1.74 11.06 -29.34
CA THR A 606 -1.81 12.19 -28.40
C THR A 606 -0.60 13.11 -28.59
N GLN A 607 0.61 12.55 -28.62
CA GLN A 607 1.83 13.31 -28.88
C GLN A 607 1.85 13.95 -30.28
N ALA A 608 1.35 13.26 -31.31
CA ALA A 608 1.31 13.79 -32.68
C ALA A 608 0.35 14.98 -32.81
N LEU A 609 -0.78 14.95 -32.12
CA LEU A 609 -1.77 16.04 -32.08
C LEU A 609 -1.27 17.26 -31.28
N LEU A 610 -0.73 17.02 -30.08
CA LEU A 610 -0.16 18.08 -29.24
C LEU A 610 1.09 18.71 -29.89
N MET A 611 1.95 17.89 -30.49
CA MET A 611 3.23 18.29 -31.07
C MET A 611 3.34 17.86 -32.55
N PRO A 612 2.73 18.58 -33.52
CA PRO A 612 2.77 18.24 -34.95
C PRO A 612 4.17 18.16 -35.57
N ALA A 613 5.18 18.73 -34.90
CA ALA A 613 6.59 18.64 -35.29
C ALA A 613 7.29 17.35 -34.81
N ASN A 614 6.68 16.57 -33.91
CA ASN A 614 7.25 15.34 -33.36
C ASN A 614 7.26 14.23 -34.41
N ARG A 615 8.34 14.16 -35.20
CA ARG A 615 8.48 13.17 -36.30
C ARG A 615 8.32 11.73 -35.82
N LEU A 616 8.80 11.39 -34.63
CA LEU A 616 8.77 10.02 -34.12
C LEU A 616 7.33 9.56 -33.86
N ALA A 617 6.51 10.40 -33.22
CA ALA A 617 5.11 10.11 -32.95
C ALA A 617 4.32 9.87 -34.26
N TRP A 618 4.52 10.73 -35.27
CA TRP A 618 3.89 10.56 -36.58
C TRP A 618 4.33 9.28 -37.29
N LEU A 619 5.63 8.95 -37.29
CA LEU A 619 6.12 7.72 -37.91
C LEU A 619 5.58 6.46 -37.20
N SER A 620 5.46 6.51 -35.87
CA SER A 620 4.83 5.45 -35.08
C SER A 620 3.38 5.23 -35.53
N MET A 621 2.61 6.32 -35.65
CA MET A 621 1.21 6.28 -36.10
C MET A 621 1.05 5.76 -37.52
N LEU A 622 1.92 6.15 -38.46
CA LEU A 622 1.86 5.63 -39.83
C LEU A 622 2.04 4.11 -39.91
N ARG A 623 2.82 3.52 -38.99
CA ARG A 623 3.06 2.07 -38.93
C ARG A 623 2.05 1.30 -38.06
N SER A 624 1.31 2.01 -37.21
CA SER A 624 0.28 1.47 -36.32
C SER A 624 -0.95 0.96 -37.10
N PRO A 625 -1.83 0.16 -36.47
CA PRO A 625 -3.11 -0.26 -37.04
C PRO A 625 -3.99 0.84 -37.62
N TRP A 626 -3.87 2.06 -37.11
CA TRP A 626 -4.67 3.23 -37.48
C TRP A 626 -4.42 3.72 -38.92
N CYS A 627 -3.25 3.42 -39.49
CA CYS A 627 -2.90 3.76 -40.88
C CYS A 627 -2.43 2.52 -41.64
N GLY A 628 -1.50 1.76 -41.03
CA GLY A 628 -1.07 0.47 -41.51
C GLY A 628 -0.12 0.51 -42.71
N LEU A 629 0.80 1.48 -42.77
CA LEU A 629 1.79 1.56 -43.85
C LEU A 629 2.92 0.53 -43.71
N SER A 630 3.39 0.04 -44.86
CA SER A 630 4.59 -0.80 -44.92
C SER A 630 5.83 -0.03 -44.49
N LEU A 631 6.87 -0.72 -44.03
CA LEU A 631 8.14 -0.06 -43.69
C LEU A 631 8.79 0.62 -44.90
N ALA A 632 8.56 0.11 -46.11
CA ALA A 632 9.06 0.72 -47.35
C ALA A 632 8.36 2.07 -47.60
N ASP A 633 7.04 2.13 -47.42
CA ASP A 633 6.28 3.36 -47.60
C ASP A 633 6.61 4.41 -46.53
N VAL A 634 6.67 3.98 -45.26
CA VAL A 634 7.10 4.84 -44.15
C VAL A 634 8.51 5.40 -44.39
N HIS A 635 9.43 4.59 -44.91
CA HIS A 635 10.78 5.03 -45.25
C HIS A 635 10.79 6.08 -46.38
N CYS A 636 9.95 5.94 -47.39
CA CYS A 636 9.81 6.93 -48.46
C CYS A 636 9.28 8.26 -47.91
N ILE A 637 8.22 8.23 -47.08
CA ILE A 637 7.64 9.41 -46.45
C ILE A 637 8.65 10.11 -45.52
N ALA A 638 9.36 9.33 -44.70
CA ALA A 638 10.34 9.85 -43.76
C ALA A 638 11.48 10.60 -44.47
N ASN A 639 11.91 10.13 -45.65
CA ASN A 639 13.05 10.66 -46.38
C ASN A 639 12.72 11.79 -47.38
N PHE A 640 11.46 11.95 -47.79
CA PHE A 640 11.06 12.98 -48.74
C PHE A 640 11.48 14.40 -48.31
N ALA A 641 11.23 14.75 -47.05
CA ALA A 641 11.59 16.06 -46.49
C ALA A 641 12.17 15.91 -45.08
N GLN A 642 13.43 15.48 -44.97
CA GLN A 642 14.10 15.18 -43.69
C GLN A 642 14.13 16.37 -42.71
N LYS A 643 14.14 17.61 -43.21
CA LYS A 643 14.16 18.84 -42.39
C LYS A 643 12.78 19.43 -42.09
N LYS A 644 11.69 18.78 -42.51
CA LYS A 644 10.31 19.21 -42.28
C LYS A 644 9.58 18.22 -41.37
N SER A 645 8.33 18.50 -40.98
CA SER A 645 7.51 17.54 -40.22
C SER A 645 7.02 16.40 -41.13
N ILE A 646 6.65 15.27 -40.54
CA ILE A 646 6.00 14.18 -41.29
C ILE A 646 4.64 14.62 -41.81
N TYR A 647 3.90 15.42 -41.04
CA TYR A 647 2.67 16.07 -41.49
C TYR A 647 2.84 16.84 -42.81
N PHE A 648 3.95 17.59 -42.97
CA PHE A 648 4.25 18.25 -44.25
C PHE A 648 4.50 17.24 -45.37
N ALA A 649 5.23 16.15 -45.10
CA ALA A 649 5.45 15.11 -46.10
C ALA A 649 4.14 14.44 -46.55
N LEU A 650 3.23 14.18 -45.60
CA LEU A 650 1.89 13.65 -45.87
C LEU A 650 1.04 14.59 -46.74
N SER A 651 1.21 15.90 -46.61
CA SER A 651 0.53 16.87 -47.48
C SER A 651 1.02 16.87 -48.94
N GLN A 652 2.08 16.13 -49.25
CA GLN A 652 2.76 16.10 -50.55
C GLN A 652 2.92 14.65 -51.07
N LEU A 653 2.04 13.72 -50.65
CA LEU A 653 2.15 12.29 -50.95
C LEU A 653 2.28 11.99 -52.45
N GLU A 654 1.59 12.74 -53.30
CA GLU A 654 1.65 12.63 -54.77
C GLU A 654 3.04 12.90 -55.38
N HIS A 655 3.92 13.59 -54.64
CA HIS A 655 5.28 13.92 -55.07
C HIS A 655 6.35 12.98 -54.47
N ILE A 656 5.95 12.02 -53.64
CA ILE A 656 6.88 11.08 -53.00
C ILE A 656 7.08 9.87 -53.92
N HIS A 657 8.26 9.79 -54.54
CA HIS A 657 8.62 8.66 -55.38
C HIS A 657 8.84 7.38 -54.56
N GLY A 658 8.29 6.26 -55.03
CA GLY A 658 8.49 4.93 -54.43
C GLY A 658 7.40 4.47 -53.46
N LEU A 659 6.34 5.28 -53.26
CA LEU A 659 5.15 4.84 -52.52
C LEU A 659 4.34 3.82 -53.31
N SER A 660 3.86 2.80 -52.61
CA SER A 660 2.90 1.83 -53.13
C SER A 660 1.51 2.47 -53.33
N GLU A 661 0.67 1.89 -54.21
CA GLU A 661 -0.71 2.34 -54.39
C GLU A 661 -1.51 2.26 -53.08
N GLU A 662 -1.31 1.18 -52.32
CA GLU A 662 -1.88 1.01 -50.98
C GLU A 662 -1.38 2.08 -50.01
N GLY A 663 -0.08 2.39 -50.04
CA GLY A 663 0.52 3.41 -49.19
C GLY A 663 0.01 4.81 -49.48
N LEU A 664 -0.28 5.12 -50.75
CA LEU A 664 -0.88 6.38 -51.15
C LEU A 664 -2.32 6.51 -50.63
N ILE A 665 -3.15 5.47 -50.78
CA ILE A 665 -4.54 5.47 -50.28
C ILE A 665 -4.59 5.64 -48.76
N ARG A 666 -3.83 4.82 -48.02
CA ARG A 666 -3.80 4.85 -46.56
C ARG A 666 -3.21 6.16 -46.03
N GLY A 667 -2.13 6.64 -46.64
CA GLY A 667 -1.48 7.90 -46.29
C GLY A 667 -2.40 9.09 -46.51
N GLN A 668 -3.14 9.11 -47.62
CA GLN A 668 -4.08 10.17 -47.95
C GLN A 668 -5.25 10.22 -46.95
N PHE A 669 -5.89 9.07 -46.67
CA PHE A 669 -6.96 8.99 -45.67
C PHE A 669 -6.49 9.46 -44.29
N PHE A 670 -5.34 8.95 -43.84
CA PHE A 670 -4.79 9.33 -42.54
C PHE A 670 -4.45 10.83 -42.48
N TYR A 671 -3.89 11.38 -43.56
CA TYR A 671 -3.62 12.82 -43.66
C TYR A 671 -4.91 13.64 -43.56
N GLU A 672 -5.97 13.27 -44.29
CA GLU A 672 -7.25 13.98 -44.27
C GLU A 672 -7.86 14.02 -42.87
N VAL A 673 -7.94 12.88 -42.19
CA VAL A 673 -8.46 12.79 -40.81
C VAL A 673 -7.66 13.66 -39.86
N MET A 674 -6.33 13.55 -39.90
CA MET A 674 -5.45 14.33 -39.02
C MET A 674 -5.46 15.83 -39.37
N HIS A 675 -5.59 16.19 -40.64
CA HIS A 675 -5.65 17.57 -41.10
C HIS A 675 -6.91 18.27 -40.57
N GLU A 676 -8.08 17.63 -40.70
CA GLU A 676 -9.34 18.17 -40.15
C GLU A 676 -9.29 18.27 -38.62
N THR A 677 -8.77 17.23 -37.96
CA THR A 677 -8.61 17.21 -36.51
C THR A 677 -7.71 18.35 -36.01
N LEU A 678 -6.62 18.65 -36.71
CA LEU A 678 -5.72 19.74 -36.32
C LEU A 678 -6.33 21.14 -36.49
N LYS A 679 -7.39 21.30 -37.30
CA LYS A 679 -8.11 22.57 -37.43
C LYS A 679 -8.92 22.91 -36.18
N THR A 680 -9.37 21.89 -35.45
CA THR A 680 -10.16 22.05 -34.22
C THR A 680 -9.31 22.02 -32.94
N ARG A 681 -7.99 22.11 -33.10
CA ARG A 681 -7.03 22.13 -31.98
C ARG A 681 -7.37 23.24 -30.97
N HIS A 682 -7.38 22.90 -29.69
CA HIS A 682 -7.77 23.76 -28.56
C HIS A 682 -9.25 24.24 -28.56
N GLN A 683 -10.13 23.61 -29.34
CA GLN A 683 -11.57 23.96 -29.37
C GLN A 683 -12.46 23.00 -28.56
N GLN A 684 -11.90 21.88 -28.10
CA GLN A 684 -12.57 20.84 -27.31
C GLN A 684 -11.62 20.36 -26.22
N SER A 685 -12.14 19.55 -25.28
CA SER A 685 -11.27 18.86 -24.32
C SER A 685 -10.27 17.96 -25.07
N LEU A 686 -9.09 17.75 -24.49
CA LEU A 686 -8.04 16.91 -25.05
C LEU A 686 -8.51 15.46 -25.17
N ALA A 687 -9.21 14.95 -24.15
CA ALA A 687 -9.80 13.60 -24.18
C ALA A 687 -10.80 13.43 -25.32
N ASP A 688 -11.75 14.36 -25.47
CA ASP A 688 -12.74 14.33 -26.58
C ASP A 688 -12.05 14.45 -27.93
N TRP A 689 -11.06 15.35 -28.03
CA TRP A 689 -10.33 15.58 -29.27
C TRP A 689 -9.62 14.31 -29.74
N ILE A 690 -8.91 13.60 -28.85
CA ILE A 690 -8.24 12.34 -29.16
C ILE A 690 -9.27 11.24 -29.48
N MET A 691 -10.32 11.10 -28.67
CA MET A 691 -11.36 10.09 -28.86
C MET A 691 -12.06 10.25 -30.22
N ASN A 692 -12.40 11.47 -30.61
CA ASN A 692 -13.03 11.78 -31.89
C ASN A 692 -12.11 11.47 -33.07
N THR A 693 -10.82 11.74 -32.89
CA THR A 693 -9.80 11.36 -33.87
C THR A 693 -9.72 9.85 -34.04
N LEU A 694 -9.69 9.09 -32.94
CA LEU A 694 -9.67 7.62 -32.98
C LEU A 694 -10.93 7.06 -33.65
N ARG A 695 -12.11 7.61 -33.36
CA ARG A 695 -13.36 7.21 -34.03
C ARG A 695 -13.30 7.47 -35.53
N ALA A 696 -12.78 8.61 -35.95
CA ALA A 696 -12.55 8.90 -37.37
C ALA A 696 -11.51 7.97 -38.01
N LEU A 697 -10.63 7.36 -37.21
CA LEU A 697 -9.67 6.33 -37.60
C LEU A 697 -10.18 4.89 -37.36
N HIS A 698 -11.50 4.69 -37.22
CA HIS A 698 -12.16 3.38 -37.08
C HIS A 698 -11.85 2.63 -35.75
N LEU A 699 -11.88 3.35 -34.62
CA LEU A 699 -11.67 2.81 -33.25
C LEU A 699 -12.34 1.47 -32.98
N GLU A 700 -13.63 1.35 -33.29
CA GLU A 700 -14.45 0.17 -32.99
C GLU A 700 -14.04 -1.07 -33.80
N GLN A 701 -13.36 -0.86 -34.93
CA GLN A 701 -12.90 -1.93 -35.81
C GLN A 701 -11.44 -2.30 -35.52
N VAL A 702 -10.66 -1.36 -34.98
CA VAL A 702 -9.24 -1.56 -34.65
C VAL A 702 -9.06 -2.17 -33.25
N LEU A 703 -9.84 -1.72 -32.26
CA LEU A 703 -9.74 -2.17 -30.87
C LEU A 703 -10.96 -2.97 -30.45
N SER A 704 -10.72 -4.09 -29.77
CA SER A 704 -11.78 -4.85 -29.09
C SER A 704 -12.38 -4.07 -27.91
N THR A 705 -13.61 -4.41 -27.48
CA THR A 705 -14.25 -3.78 -26.31
C THR A 705 -13.36 -3.80 -25.07
N HIS A 706 -12.65 -4.91 -24.83
CA HIS A 706 -11.72 -5.04 -23.70
C HIS A 706 -10.49 -4.13 -23.79
N GLU A 707 -9.99 -3.86 -25.00
CA GLU A 707 -8.87 -2.94 -25.20
C GLU A 707 -9.31 -1.48 -25.09
N GLN A 708 -10.59 -1.19 -25.34
CA GLN A 708 -11.18 0.12 -25.09
C GLN A 708 -11.31 0.39 -23.58
N ASP A 709 -11.69 -0.62 -22.78
CA ASP A 709 -11.74 -0.52 -21.32
C ASP A 709 -10.37 -0.17 -20.71
N ASP A 710 -9.28 -0.70 -21.27
CA ASP A 710 -7.90 -0.37 -20.83
C ASP A 710 -7.52 1.10 -21.07
N LEU A 711 -8.25 1.84 -21.92
CA LEU A 711 -8.01 3.27 -22.16
C LEU A 711 -8.65 4.15 -21.08
N GLU A 712 -9.59 3.64 -20.27
CA GLU A 712 -10.32 4.43 -19.28
C GLU A 712 -9.39 5.11 -18.25
N PRO A 713 -8.39 4.42 -17.65
CA PRO A 713 -7.45 5.08 -16.75
C PRO A 713 -6.59 6.15 -17.45
N PHE A 714 -6.37 6.03 -18.76
CA PHE A 714 -5.63 7.03 -19.53
C PHE A 714 -6.47 8.29 -19.77
N TRP A 715 -7.77 8.15 -20.05
CA TRP A 715 -8.69 9.29 -20.17
C TRP A 715 -8.79 10.06 -18.86
N LEU A 716 -8.95 9.36 -17.74
CA LEU A 716 -8.97 9.99 -16.41
C LEU A 716 -7.67 10.73 -16.11
N LEU A 717 -6.52 10.16 -16.49
CA LEU A 717 -5.24 10.83 -16.32
C LEU A 717 -5.10 12.07 -17.21
N LEU A 718 -5.58 12.02 -18.46
CA LEU A 718 -5.58 13.20 -19.34
C LEU A 718 -6.43 14.32 -18.75
N GLU A 719 -7.66 14.03 -18.32
CA GLU A 719 -8.55 15.01 -17.69
C GLU A 719 -7.94 15.65 -16.44
N GLN A 720 -7.13 14.90 -15.67
CA GLN A 720 -6.46 15.42 -14.47
C GLN A 720 -5.34 16.43 -14.78
N PHE A 721 -4.67 16.29 -15.92
CA PHE A 721 -3.54 17.14 -16.31
C PHE A 721 -3.88 18.15 -17.40
N GLU A 722 -5.12 18.10 -17.91
CA GLU A 722 -5.59 18.97 -18.98
C GLU A 722 -6.02 20.35 -18.45
N GLU A 723 -5.53 21.40 -19.12
CA GLU A 723 -6.07 22.76 -19.02
C GLU A 723 -6.10 23.37 -20.43
N ASP A 724 -7.25 23.92 -20.85
CA ASP A 724 -7.46 24.52 -22.18
C ASP A 724 -6.99 23.64 -23.37
N GLY A 725 -7.20 22.32 -23.28
CA GLY A 725 -6.79 21.36 -24.30
C GLY A 725 -5.28 21.17 -24.41
N GLN A 726 -4.53 21.44 -23.33
CA GLN A 726 -3.09 21.20 -23.20
C GLN A 726 -2.77 20.43 -21.92
N ILE A 727 -1.64 19.72 -21.91
CA ILE A 727 -1.12 19.07 -20.70
C ILE A 727 -0.27 20.09 -19.95
N THR A 728 -0.67 20.43 -18.72
CA THR A 728 -0.03 21.45 -17.86
C THR A 728 1.38 21.07 -17.41
N ASP A 729 1.58 19.81 -17.02
CA ASP A 729 2.89 19.23 -16.66
C ASP A 729 3.12 17.90 -17.38
N MET A 730 3.88 17.96 -18.47
CA MET A 730 4.18 16.80 -19.32
C MET A 730 5.06 15.75 -18.61
N GLU A 731 6.02 16.19 -17.79
CA GLU A 731 6.96 15.27 -17.12
C GLU A 731 6.24 14.47 -16.03
N GLN A 732 5.38 15.15 -15.27
CA GLN A 732 4.56 14.49 -14.26
C GLN A 732 3.49 13.60 -14.91
N PHE A 733 2.85 14.04 -15.99
CA PHE A 733 1.89 13.21 -16.73
C PHE A 733 2.54 11.90 -17.21
N GLU A 734 3.70 11.97 -17.86
CA GLU A 734 4.43 10.77 -18.31
C GLU A 734 4.82 9.87 -17.13
N THR A 735 5.20 10.45 -15.99
CA THR A 735 5.54 9.71 -14.78
C THR A 735 4.33 8.94 -14.23
N GLU A 736 3.14 9.55 -14.19
CA GLU A 736 1.92 8.89 -13.72
C GLU A 736 1.38 7.88 -14.74
N LEU A 737 1.46 8.17 -16.04
CA LEU A 737 1.10 7.23 -17.12
C LEU A 737 1.89 5.93 -17.01
N ASN A 738 3.19 6.03 -16.74
CA ASN A 738 4.08 4.88 -16.57
C ASN A 738 3.84 4.09 -15.26
N LYS A 739 2.94 4.56 -14.38
CA LYS A 739 2.50 3.85 -13.17
C LYS A 739 1.10 3.24 -13.31
N LEU A 740 0.34 3.58 -14.36
CA LEU A 740 -1.00 3.03 -14.53
C LEU A 740 -0.94 1.54 -14.83
N TYR A 741 -1.85 0.79 -14.21
CA TYR A 741 -1.98 -0.65 -14.38
C TYR A 741 -3.34 -1.00 -14.99
N SER A 742 -3.35 -2.05 -15.80
CA SER A 742 -4.60 -2.61 -16.28
C SER A 742 -5.43 -3.14 -15.10
N GLN A 743 -6.71 -2.78 -15.08
CA GLN A 743 -7.66 -3.17 -14.03
C GLN A 743 -8.25 -4.57 -14.27
N ARG A 744 -7.74 -5.32 -15.25
CA ARG A 744 -8.16 -6.69 -15.55
C ARG A 744 -8.11 -7.57 -14.30
N VAL A 745 -9.28 -8.00 -13.82
CA VAL A 745 -9.39 -9.07 -12.82
C VAL A 745 -9.90 -10.31 -13.53
N THR A 746 -8.99 -11.14 -14.02
CA THR A 746 -9.36 -12.49 -14.45
C THR A 746 -9.58 -13.34 -13.19
N PRO A 747 -10.80 -13.85 -12.92
CA PRO A 747 -10.99 -14.75 -11.80
C PRO A 747 -10.13 -16.00 -12.02
N SER A 748 -9.18 -16.21 -11.11
CA SER A 748 -8.27 -17.35 -11.13
C SER A 748 -7.88 -17.73 -9.71
N ARG A 749 -7.64 -19.04 -9.52
CA ARG A 749 -7.16 -19.65 -8.28
C ARG A 749 -5.66 -19.49 -8.06
N LEU A 750 -4.93 -19.06 -9.09
CA LEU A 750 -3.52 -18.70 -8.98
C LEU A 750 -3.41 -17.20 -8.69
N HIS A 751 -3.03 -16.87 -7.47
CA HIS A 751 -2.83 -15.49 -7.04
C HIS A 751 -1.35 -15.10 -7.09
N ILE A 752 -1.04 -13.95 -7.69
CA ILE A 752 0.32 -13.41 -7.75
C ILE A 752 0.35 -12.07 -7.05
N MET A 753 1.18 -11.94 -6.03
CA MET A 753 1.27 -10.71 -5.25
C MET A 753 2.59 -10.57 -4.50
N THR A 754 2.83 -9.39 -3.91
CA THR A 754 3.93 -9.17 -2.99
C THR A 754 3.60 -9.71 -1.60
N ILE A 755 4.60 -10.10 -0.81
CA ILE A 755 4.43 -10.56 0.59
C ILE A 755 3.64 -9.54 1.44
N HIS A 756 3.88 -8.23 1.28
CA HIS A 756 3.12 -7.20 2.00
C HIS A 756 1.61 -7.21 1.71
N LYS A 757 1.21 -7.56 0.48
CA LYS A 757 -0.20 -7.64 0.07
C LYS A 757 -0.86 -8.96 0.50
N SER A 758 -0.09 -9.97 0.89
CA SER A 758 -0.63 -11.25 1.35
C SER A 758 -0.94 -11.29 2.85
N LYS A 759 -0.51 -10.28 3.62
CA LYS A 759 -0.85 -10.17 5.04
C LYS A 759 -2.37 -10.18 5.23
N GLY A 760 -2.84 -10.93 6.23
CA GLY A 760 -4.26 -11.22 6.44
C GLY A 760 -4.84 -12.37 5.58
N LEU A 761 -4.28 -12.62 4.39
CA LEU A 761 -4.73 -13.72 3.51
C LEU A 761 -4.15 -15.07 3.92
N GLU A 762 -4.64 -16.14 3.29
CA GLU A 762 -4.21 -17.52 3.49
C GLU A 762 -4.47 -18.33 2.23
N PHE A 763 -3.56 -19.26 1.90
CA PHE A 763 -3.61 -20.07 0.68
C PHE A 763 -3.27 -21.52 0.98
N ASP A 764 -3.88 -22.46 0.28
CA ASP A 764 -3.56 -23.88 0.46
C ASP A 764 -2.11 -24.19 0.08
N CYS A 765 -1.64 -23.58 -1.01
CA CYS A 765 -0.29 -23.68 -1.52
C CYS A 765 0.37 -22.29 -1.64
N VAL A 766 1.60 -22.15 -1.14
CA VAL A 766 2.41 -20.92 -1.27
C VAL A 766 3.75 -21.24 -1.92
N ILE A 767 4.11 -20.44 -2.93
CA ILE A 767 5.37 -20.53 -3.66
C ILE A 767 6.15 -19.22 -3.44
N LEU A 768 7.37 -19.32 -2.92
CA LEU A 768 8.27 -18.18 -2.66
C LEU A 768 9.48 -18.21 -3.62
N PRO A 769 9.44 -17.48 -4.74
CA PRO A 769 10.56 -17.39 -5.67
C PRO A 769 11.62 -16.35 -5.26
N GLY A 770 12.84 -16.58 -5.72
CA GLY A 770 13.97 -15.65 -5.67
C GLY A 770 14.32 -15.22 -4.26
N LEU A 771 14.52 -16.16 -3.33
CA LEU A 771 14.81 -15.83 -1.93
C LEU A 771 16.13 -15.04 -1.74
N SER A 772 17.07 -15.11 -2.69
CA SER A 772 18.27 -14.26 -2.73
C SER A 772 18.04 -12.87 -3.35
N ALA A 773 16.81 -12.51 -3.74
CA ALA A 773 16.52 -11.17 -4.24
C ALA A 773 16.74 -10.12 -3.14
N ARG A 774 17.50 -9.07 -3.49
CA ARG A 774 17.72 -7.92 -2.62
C ARG A 774 16.54 -6.97 -2.68
N SER A 775 16.31 -6.25 -1.58
CA SER A 775 15.43 -5.07 -1.62
C SER A 775 16.01 -4.02 -2.56
N ALA A 776 15.16 -3.12 -3.05
CA ALA A 776 15.64 -1.86 -3.60
C ALA A 776 16.48 -1.15 -2.52
N ILE A 777 17.62 -0.57 -2.93
CA ILE A 777 18.47 0.22 -2.03
C ILE A 777 17.64 1.42 -1.57
N SER A 778 17.44 1.55 -0.26
CA SER A 778 16.80 2.74 0.30
C SER A 778 17.71 3.94 0.07
N ASP A 779 17.20 5.05 -0.47
CA ASP A 779 17.97 6.29 -0.52
C ASP A 779 18.39 6.71 0.89
N LYS A 780 19.53 7.38 0.99
CA LYS A 780 20.05 7.92 2.24
C LYS A 780 19.27 9.19 2.59
N PRO A 781 18.54 9.24 3.71
CA PRO A 781 17.79 10.44 4.11
C PRO A 781 18.74 11.61 4.44
N LEU A 782 18.26 12.85 4.31
CA LEU A 782 19.03 14.03 4.68
C LEU A 782 19.33 14.09 6.18
N LEU A 783 18.44 13.53 7.01
CA LEU A 783 18.54 13.52 8.46
C LEU A 783 18.27 12.12 9.02
N ARG A 784 18.99 11.79 10.10
CA ARG A 784 18.71 10.66 10.99
C ARG A 784 18.69 11.14 12.43
N TRP A 785 17.89 10.50 13.27
CA TRP A 785 17.82 10.82 14.69
C TRP A 785 17.55 9.57 15.53
N LEU A 786 17.83 9.70 16.83
CA LEU A 786 17.57 8.68 17.84
C LEU A 786 17.11 9.36 19.13
N LYS A 787 16.01 8.88 19.72
CA LYS A 787 15.57 9.27 21.06
C LYS A 787 16.07 8.23 22.06
N LEU A 788 16.85 8.65 23.06
CA LEU A 788 17.41 7.81 24.10
C LEU A 788 16.63 8.03 25.40
N PRO A 789 16.05 6.99 26.01
CA PRO A 789 15.36 7.13 27.29
C PRO A 789 16.36 7.40 28.43
N THR A 790 16.01 8.32 29.32
CA THR A 790 16.76 8.65 30.54
C THR A 790 15.82 8.73 31.74
N GLN A 791 16.37 8.72 32.96
CA GLN A 791 15.56 8.83 34.19
C GLN A 791 14.80 10.17 34.31
N GLN A 792 15.22 11.21 33.57
CA GLN A 792 14.64 12.56 33.61
C GLN A 792 13.88 12.94 32.32
N GLY A 793 13.62 11.98 31.42
CA GLY A 793 12.98 12.22 30.11
C GLY A 793 13.71 11.49 28.98
N SER A 794 13.79 12.08 27.79
CA SER A 794 14.54 11.49 26.66
C SER A 794 15.59 12.46 26.12
N LEU A 795 16.82 11.97 25.90
CA LEU A 795 17.85 12.69 25.15
C LEU A 795 17.63 12.48 23.65
N LEU A 796 17.94 13.49 22.85
CA LEU A 796 17.79 13.45 21.41
C LEU A 796 19.17 13.52 20.75
N LEU A 797 19.38 12.68 19.75
CA LEU A 797 20.57 12.68 18.91
C LEU A 797 20.16 12.86 17.46
N ILE A 798 20.84 13.73 16.72
CA ILE A 798 20.52 14.03 15.31
C ILE A 798 21.81 14.11 14.50
N SER A 799 21.80 13.57 13.28
CA SER A 799 22.88 13.75 12.32
C SER A 799 22.34 14.12 10.95
N PRO A 800 22.95 15.12 10.27
CA PRO A 800 22.74 15.30 8.84
C PRO A 800 23.48 14.18 8.10
N MET A 801 23.11 13.96 6.84
CA MET A 801 23.88 13.13 5.93
C MET A 801 25.31 13.67 5.78
N LYS A 802 26.24 12.80 5.41
CA LYS A 802 27.63 13.19 5.16
C LYS A 802 27.76 14.27 4.09
N ALA A 803 28.80 15.10 4.18
CA ALA A 803 29.09 16.09 3.15
C ALA A 803 29.46 15.38 1.83
N ALA A 804 29.18 16.02 0.70
CA ALA A 804 29.43 15.42 -0.62
C ALA A 804 30.90 15.04 -0.86
N HIS A 805 31.85 15.74 -0.23
CA HIS A 805 33.29 15.50 -0.32
C HIS A 805 33.82 14.51 0.73
N GLU A 806 33.00 14.06 1.67
CA GLU A 806 33.40 13.13 2.72
C GLU A 806 33.03 11.68 2.39
N GLU A 807 33.94 10.76 2.67
CA GLU A 807 33.65 9.32 2.53
C GLU A 807 32.74 8.81 3.65
N HIS A 808 32.95 9.28 4.88
CA HIS A 808 32.30 8.78 6.10
C HIS A 808 31.89 9.90 7.04
N CYS A 809 30.75 9.73 7.71
CA CYS A 809 30.32 10.54 8.83
C CYS A 809 29.96 9.57 9.95
N LEU A 810 30.87 9.38 10.94
CA LEU A 810 30.76 8.29 11.93
C LEU A 810 29.41 8.28 12.67
N LEU A 811 28.87 9.46 13.00
CA LEU A 811 27.57 9.55 13.66
C LEU A 811 26.42 9.12 12.72
N TYR A 812 26.42 9.61 11.49
CA TYR A 812 25.41 9.22 10.51
C TYR A 812 25.51 7.73 10.15
N ASP A 813 26.73 7.21 10.03
CA ASP A 813 27.01 5.81 9.74
C ASP A 813 26.59 4.91 10.92
N TYR A 814 26.83 5.33 12.17
CA TYR A 814 26.32 4.65 13.37
C TYR A 814 24.79 4.58 13.40
N LEU A 815 24.11 5.71 13.16
CA LEU A 815 22.64 5.74 13.06
C LEU A 815 22.13 4.92 11.87
N THR A 816 22.89 4.84 10.78
CA THR A 816 22.56 4.00 9.63
C THR A 816 22.63 2.51 10.00
N ARG A 817 23.64 2.08 10.76
CA ARG A 817 23.75 0.69 11.24
C ARG A 817 22.58 0.31 12.14
N LEU A 818 22.16 1.20 13.06
CA LEU A 818 20.95 0.97 13.87
C LEU A 818 19.70 0.75 13.00
N GLU A 819 19.56 1.52 11.93
CA GLU A 819 18.45 1.37 10.98
C GLU A 819 18.54 0.06 10.18
N GLU A 820 19.76 -0.37 9.85
CA GLU A 820 20.05 -1.67 9.22
C GLU A 820 19.69 -2.84 10.14
N ASP A 821 19.97 -2.74 11.44
CA ASP A 821 19.55 -3.71 12.46
C ASP A 821 18.02 -3.83 12.49
N LYS A 822 17.31 -2.69 12.54
CA LYS A 822 15.83 -2.65 12.44
C LYS A 822 15.31 -3.27 11.15
N ASN A 823 15.97 -2.99 10.01
CA ASN A 823 15.64 -3.57 8.70
C ASN A 823 15.86 -5.10 8.69
N HIS A 824 16.89 -5.57 9.38
CA HIS A 824 17.15 -6.99 9.54
C HIS A 824 16.02 -7.68 10.31
N TYR A 825 15.60 -7.13 11.46
CA TYR A 825 14.47 -7.67 12.23
C TYR A 825 13.15 -7.63 11.44
N GLU A 826 12.89 -6.57 10.68
CA GLU A 826 11.72 -6.51 9.79
C GLU A 826 11.78 -7.56 8.68
N MET A 827 12.97 -7.84 8.13
CA MET A 827 13.16 -8.90 7.14
C MET A 827 12.86 -10.30 7.71
N GLN A 828 13.22 -10.56 8.97
CA GLN A 828 12.86 -11.81 9.66
C GLN A 828 11.33 -11.97 9.75
N ARG A 829 10.63 -10.90 10.16
CA ARG A 829 9.16 -10.84 10.20
C ARG A 829 8.52 -10.96 8.82
N LEU A 830 9.12 -10.37 7.78
CA LEU A 830 8.65 -10.49 6.41
C LEU A 830 8.69 -11.95 5.93
N LEU A 831 9.77 -12.68 6.23
CA LEU A 831 9.85 -14.13 5.95
C LEU A 831 8.78 -14.91 6.73
N TYR A 832 8.60 -14.58 8.02
CA TYR A 832 7.57 -15.19 8.87
C TYR A 832 6.16 -15.00 8.28
N VAL A 833 5.81 -13.77 7.87
CA VAL A 833 4.53 -13.49 7.20
C VAL A 833 4.38 -14.33 5.94
N ALA A 834 5.42 -14.40 5.08
CA ALA A 834 5.38 -15.15 3.82
C ALA A 834 5.06 -16.64 4.01
N VAL A 835 5.78 -17.31 4.92
CA VAL A 835 5.61 -18.76 5.14
C VAL A 835 4.33 -19.10 5.90
N THR A 836 3.87 -18.22 6.80
CA THR A 836 2.62 -18.41 7.58
C THR A 836 1.35 -18.20 6.75
N ARG A 837 1.47 -17.81 5.48
CA ARG A 837 0.33 -17.77 4.55
C ARG A 837 -0.08 -19.18 4.08
N ALA A 838 0.82 -20.16 4.15
CA ALA A 838 0.58 -21.51 3.69
C ALA A 838 -0.29 -22.30 4.67
N LYS A 839 -1.37 -22.92 4.18
CA LYS A 839 -2.16 -23.87 4.97
C LYS A 839 -1.55 -25.27 4.90
N LYS A 840 -1.21 -25.77 3.71
CA LYS A 840 -0.84 -27.18 3.51
C LYS A 840 0.52 -27.37 2.87
N ARG A 841 0.83 -26.60 1.82
CA ARG A 841 2.02 -26.78 0.97
C ARG A 841 2.83 -25.48 0.86
N LEU A 842 4.14 -25.60 1.04
CA LEU A 842 5.08 -24.48 0.94
C LEU A 842 6.26 -24.88 0.04
N TYR A 843 6.48 -24.09 -0.99
CA TYR A 843 7.58 -24.26 -1.93
C TYR A 843 8.51 -23.04 -1.88
N LEU A 844 9.80 -23.30 -1.73
CA LEU A 844 10.84 -22.29 -1.58
C LEU A 844 11.81 -22.41 -2.76
N PHE A 845 12.00 -21.35 -3.53
CA PHE A 845 12.90 -21.37 -4.67
C PHE A 845 14.01 -20.33 -4.49
N ASP A 846 15.22 -20.71 -4.89
CA ASP A 846 16.32 -19.78 -5.07
C ASP A 846 17.28 -20.24 -6.16
N LYS A 847 17.99 -19.29 -6.76
CA LYS A 847 18.98 -19.56 -7.82
C LYS A 847 20.43 -19.54 -7.37
N ASN A 848 20.69 -19.08 -6.14
CA ASN A 848 22.04 -18.98 -5.59
C ASN A 848 22.28 -20.07 -4.54
N ASP A 849 23.45 -20.71 -4.58
CA ASP A 849 23.83 -21.75 -3.61
C ASP A 849 23.94 -21.21 -2.18
N LYS A 850 24.22 -19.91 -2.02
CA LYS A 850 24.32 -19.23 -0.73
C LYS A 850 23.59 -17.90 -0.75
N GLY A 851 22.85 -17.61 0.32
CA GLY A 851 22.24 -16.30 0.52
C GLY A 851 23.29 -15.25 0.87
N SER A 852 23.28 -14.12 0.17
CA SER A 852 24.05 -12.94 0.60
C SER A 852 23.34 -12.24 1.77
N GLN A 853 24.08 -11.53 2.63
CA GLN A 853 23.49 -10.69 3.67
C GLN A 853 22.38 -9.77 3.11
N GLY A 854 21.32 -9.55 3.89
CA GLY A 854 20.16 -8.74 3.50
C GLY A 854 19.15 -9.43 2.57
N THR A 855 19.22 -10.76 2.44
CA THR A 855 18.28 -11.56 1.64
C THR A 855 17.47 -12.54 2.51
N LEU A 856 16.30 -12.95 2.04
CA LEU A 856 15.50 -13.96 2.75
C LEU A 856 16.23 -15.30 2.82
N ARG A 857 17.00 -15.63 1.77
CA ARG A 857 17.85 -16.83 1.73
C ARG A 857 18.86 -16.87 2.88
N SER A 858 19.43 -15.72 3.25
CA SER A 858 20.42 -15.66 4.35
C SER A 858 19.85 -15.99 5.73
N LEU A 859 18.52 -16.02 5.91
CA LEU A 859 17.86 -16.43 7.14
C LEU A 859 17.59 -17.96 7.19
N LEU A 860 17.66 -18.64 6.05
CA LEU A 860 17.34 -20.07 5.92
C LEU A 860 18.62 -20.92 5.76
N GLN A 861 19.66 -20.62 6.54
CA GLN A 861 20.97 -21.28 6.42
C GLN A 861 20.93 -22.75 6.86
N ASN A 862 20.02 -23.09 7.78
CA ASN A 862 19.83 -24.45 8.29
C ASN A 862 19.00 -25.33 7.34
N LEU A 863 18.53 -24.79 6.22
CA LEU A 863 17.71 -25.51 5.25
C LEU A 863 18.52 -25.86 4.00
N THR A 864 18.62 -27.17 3.72
CA THR A 864 19.20 -27.70 2.49
C THR A 864 18.24 -27.49 1.33
N PHE A 865 18.72 -26.91 0.23
CA PHE A 865 17.95 -26.76 -1.00
C PHE A 865 18.40 -27.85 -1.97
N HIS A 866 17.45 -28.52 -2.61
CA HIS A 866 17.75 -29.62 -3.52
C HIS A 866 17.73 -29.12 -4.96
N PRO A 867 18.69 -29.54 -5.81
CA PRO A 867 18.66 -29.19 -7.22
C PRO A 867 17.33 -29.65 -7.82
N ILE A 868 16.76 -28.83 -8.71
CA ILE A 868 15.56 -29.22 -9.44
C ILE A 868 15.94 -30.45 -10.27
N GLU A 869 15.31 -31.59 -9.98
CA GLU A 869 15.44 -32.79 -10.80
C GLU A 869 14.84 -32.47 -12.16
N SER A 870 15.69 -32.14 -13.12
CA SER A 870 15.28 -31.94 -14.50
C SER A 870 14.62 -33.24 -14.97
N THR A 871 13.29 -33.25 -15.08
CA THR A 871 12.65 -34.13 -16.07
C THR A 871 13.28 -33.73 -17.39
N SER A 872 14.12 -34.62 -17.91
CA SER A 872 14.77 -34.52 -19.20
C SER A 872 13.71 -34.47 -20.28
N TYR A 873 13.08 -33.32 -20.46
CA TYR A 873 12.66 -32.90 -21.77
C TYR A 873 13.94 -32.48 -22.46
N GLU A 874 14.45 -33.37 -23.31
CA GLU A 874 15.13 -32.94 -24.51
C GLU A 874 14.22 -31.90 -25.16
N MET A 875 14.46 -30.62 -24.87
CA MET A 875 14.21 -29.60 -25.86
C MET A 875 15.00 -30.09 -27.04
N ASN A 876 14.29 -30.64 -28.04
CA ASN A 876 14.73 -30.54 -29.40
C ASN A 876 15.20 -29.10 -29.56
N GLN A 877 16.52 -28.89 -29.46
CA GLN A 877 17.21 -27.82 -30.12
C GLN A 877 17.12 -28.12 -31.62
N GLY A 878 15.89 -28.22 -32.12
CA GLY A 878 15.60 -27.64 -33.41
C GLY A 878 16.14 -26.23 -33.27
N LYS A 879 17.12 -25.92 -34.12
CA LYS A 879 17.39 -24.54 -34.50
C LYS A 879 16.12 -23.99 -35.16
N ASP A 880 15.02 -23.88 -34.41
CA ASP A 880 14.18 -22.72 -34.55
C ASP A 880 15.04 -21.60 -33.99
N GLN A 881 15.89 -21.08 -34.88
CA GLN A 881 15.89 -19.65 -35.06
C GLN A 881 14.41 -19.27 -35.15
N SER A 882 13.78 -19.00 -34.00
CA SER A 882 12.73 -18.02 -33.98
C SER A 882 13.44 -16.75 -34.43
N ILE A 883 13.58 -16.59 -35.75
CA ILE A 883 13.41 -15.30 -36.41
C ILE A 883 12.27 -14.72 -35.60
N ALA A 884 12.57 -13.76 -34.72
CA ALA A 884 11.54 -13.05 -33.99
C ALA A 884 10.52 -12.71 -35.06
N LYS A 885 9.37 -13.39 -35.08
CA LYS A 885 8.37 -13.19 -36.14
C LYS A 885 8.16 -11.69 -36.09
N THR A 886 8.62 -11.00 -37.12
CA THR A 886 8.51 -9.55 -37.16
C THR A 886 7.02 -9.30 -36.97
N PRO A 887 6.61 -8.48 -35.99
CA PRO A 887 5.20 -8.32 -35.67
C PRO A 887 4.44 -8.06 -36.96
N GLU A 888 3.51 -8.95 -37.27
CA GLU A 888 2.71 -8.85 -38.50
C GLU A 888 2.00 -7.50 -38.46
N LEU A 889 2.10 -6.76 -39.57
CA LEU A 889 1.44 -5.47 -39.68
C LEU A 889 -0.07 -5.71 -39.71
N TYR A 890 -0.73 -5.49 -38.58
CA TYR A 890 -2.18 -5.46 -38.54
C TYR A 890 -2.68 -4.16 -39.18
N HIS A 891 -3.64 -4.28 -40.08
CA HIS A 891 -4.26 -3.17 -40.79
C HIS A 891 -5.67 -3.57 -41.25
N LEU A 892 -6.60 -2.61 -41.24
CA LEU A 892 -7.93 -2.85 -41.81
C LEU A 892 -7.87 -3.05 -43.33
N PRO A 893 -8.86 -3.72 -43.94
CA PRO A 893 -9.00 -3.81 -45.39
C PRO A 893 -8.98 -2.44 -46.07
N LEU A 894 -8.42 -2.36 -47.29
CA LEU A 894 -8.28 -1.12 -48.06
C LEU A 894 -9.60 -0.34 -48.25
N THR A 895 -10.74 -1.02 -48.26
CA THR A 895 -12.07 -0.42 -48.39
C THR A 895 -12.39 0.61 -47.30
N PHE A 896 -11.80 0.47 -46.10
CA PHE A 896 -11.97 1.41 -45.00
C PHE A 896 -11.24 2.75 -45.22
N TYR A 897 -10.31 2.80 -46.18
CA TYR A 897 -9.47 3.98 -46.49
C TYR A 897 -9.81 4.63 -47.84
N GLN A 898 -10.68 4.00 -48.65
CA GLN A 898 -11.04 4.46 -49.99
C GLN A 898 -12.18 5.49 -50.01
N HIS A 899 -12.91 5.62 -48.91
CA HIS A 899 -13.98 6.58 -48.76
C HIS A 899 -13.52 7.72 -47.84
N SER A 900 -13.62 8.96 -48.31
CA SER A 900 -13.44 10.13 -47.45
C SER A 900 -14.45 10.06 -46.31
N SER A 901 -13.98 10.29 -45.08
CA SER A 901 -14.79 10.22 -43.88
C SER A 901 -15.85 11.35 -43.90
N SER A 902 -17.00 11.07 -44.51
CA SER A 902 -18.21 11.90 -44.45
C SER A 902 -18.72 12.14 -43.01
N TYR A 903 -18.11 11.47 -42.03
CA TYR A 903 -18.36 11.60 -40.59
C TYR A 903 -17.97 12.95 -39.97
N LEU A 904 -17.03 13.72 -40.55
CA LEU A 904 -16.57 14.97 -39.94
C LEU A 904 -17.51 16.17 -40.20
N ALA A 905 -18.33 16.13 -41.25
CA ALA A 905 -19.18 17.26 -41.65
C ALA A 905 -20.57 17.26 -41.02
N GLN A 906 -21.12 16.11 -40.64
CA GLN A 906 -22.49 16.01 -40.08
C GLN A 906 -22.57 16.21 -38.57
N SER A 907 -21.43 16.25 -37.90
CA SER A 907 -21.37 16.15 -36.45
C SER A 907 -21.13 17.50 -35.76
N ALA A 908 -20.81 18.55 -36.52
CA ALA A 908 -20.59 19.91 -36.00
C ALA A 908 -21.86 20.60 -35.44
N ASN A 909 -23.07 20.12 -35.74
CA ASN A 909 -24.32 20.77 -35.30
C ASN A 909 -25.26 19.90 -34.45
N GLN A 910 -24.90 18.65 -34.16
CA GLN A 910 -25.58 17.76 -33.21
C GLN A 910 -24.56 16.78 -32.62
N LEU A 911 -23.69 17.25 -31.74
CA LEU A 911 -22.81 16.38 -30.96
C LEU A 911 -22.73 16.90 -29.53
N SER A 912 -23.76 16.61 -28.74
CA SER A 912 -23.52 16.24 -27.35
C SER A 912 -23.14 14.76 -27.37
N PHE A 913 -21.85 14.44 -27.19
CA PHE A 913 -21.44 13.07 -26.97
C PHE A 913 -22.12 12.51 -25.71
N PRO A 914 -22.66 11.28 -25.75
CA PRO A 914 -22.73 10.48 -24.54
C PRO A 914 -21.30 10.04 -24.23
N LEU A 915 -20.55 10.88 -23.52
CA LEU A 915 -19.46 10.40 -22.69
C LEU A 915 -20.12 9.45 -21.69
N HIS A 916 -19.79 8.14 -21.74
CA HIS A 916 -20.33 7.14 -20.82
C HIS A 916 -20.14 7.53 -19.34
N HIS A 917 -19.24 8.46 -19.02
CA HIS A 917 -19.09 9.07 -17.71
C HIS A 917 -20.19 10.09 -17.38
N HIS A 918 -20.51 11.04 -18.27
CA HIS A 918 -21.56 12.04 -18.04
C HIS A 918 -22.95 11.40 -17.98
N SER A 919 -23.25 10.42 -18.85
CA SER A 919 -24.54 9.71 -18.80
C SER A 919 -24.67 8.84 -17.55
N ARG A 920 -23.57 8.23 -17.08
CA ARG A 920 -23.53 7.48 -15.82
C ARG A 920 -23.68 8.38 -14.60
N LEU A 921 -22.97 9.51 -14.54
CA LEU A 921 -23.10 10.49 -13.45
C LEU A 921 -24.50 11.11 -13.43
N VAL A 922 -25.04 11.47 -14.60
CA VAL A 922 -26.43 11.92 -14.74
C VAL A 922 -27.38 10.82 -14.30
N GLY A 923 -27.13 9.56 -14.67
CA GLY A 923 -27.88 8.39 -14.20
C GLY A 923 -27.91 8.29 -12.68
N ILE A 924 -26.74 8.24 -12.03
CA ILE A 924 -26.60 8.12 -10.57
C ILE A 924 -27.37 9.25 -9.87
N VAL A 925 -27.13 10.51 -10.26
CA VAL A 925 -27.78 11.66 -9.63
C VAL A 925 -29.29 11.69 -9.92
N THR A 926 -29.73 11.18 -11.07
CA THR A 926 -31.16 11.07 -11.41
C THR A 926 -31.84 10.01 -10.56
N HIS A 927 -31.23 8.85 -10.33
CA HIS A 927 -31.78 7.81 -9.45
C HIS A 927 -31.83 8.28 -7.99
N GLU A 928 -30.79 8.95 -7.48
CA GLU A 928 -30.82 9.56 -6.14
C GLU A 928 -31.94 10.61 -6.01
N LEU A 929 -32.15 11.42 -7.05
CA LEU A 929 -33.24 12.39 -7.07
C LEU A 929 -34.62 11.72 -7.17
N LEU A 930 -34.74 10.65 -7.95
CA LEU A 930 -35.97 9.87 -8.07
C LEU A 930 -36.31 9.19 -6.76
N GLN A 931 -35.34 8.61 -6.05
CA GLN A 931 -35.51 8.10 -4.70
C GLN A 931 -36.08 9.19 -3.79
N TRP A 932 -35.46 10.38 -3.79
CA TRP A 932 -35.94 11.50 -2.98
C TRP A 932 -37.39 11.89 -3.33
N ILE A 933 -37.72 12.03 -4.61
CA ILE A 933 -39.08 12.33 -5.10
C ILE A 933 -40.06 11.25 -4.63
N CYS A 934 -39.64 10.00 -4.73
CA CYS A 934 -40.43 8.83 -4.41
C CYS A 934 -40.64 8.62 -2.89
N ASP A 935 -39.74 9.13 -2.06
CA ASP A 935 -39.85 9.09 -0.59
C ASP A 935 -40.67 10.27 -0.03
N HIS A 936 -40.60 11.43 -0.68
CA HIS A 936 -41.17 12.69 -0.16
C HIS A 936 -42.46 13.13 -0.85
N HIS A 937 -42.79 12.56 -2.02
CA HIS A 937 -43.98 12.86 -2.82
C HIS A 937 -44.28 14.37 -2.99
N PRO A 938 -43.34 15.15 -3.55
CA PRO A 938 -43.55 16.57 -3.80
C PRO A 938 -44.79 16.81 -4.68
N ALA A 939 -45.59 17.83 -4.34
CA ALA A 939 -46.80 18.16 -5.09
C ALA A 939 -46.50 18.83 -6.43
N THR A 940 -45.39 19.58 -6.52
CA THR A 940 -44.96 20.27 -7.74
C THR A 940 -43.44 20.20 -7.92
N ILE A 941 -42.96 20.44 -9.14
CA ILE A 941 -41.52 20.55 -9.45
C ILE A 941 -40.81 21.63 -8.60
N ALA A 942 -41.55 22.64 -8.15
CA ALA A 942 -41.00 23.73 -7.33
C ALA A 942 -40.56 23.24 -5.93
N ASP A 943 -41.10 22.11 -5.47
CA ASP A 943 -40.80 21.54 -4.16
C ASP A 943 -39.53 20.66 -4.18
N ILE A 944 -38.90 20.48 -5.35
CA ILE A 944 -37.70 19.65 -5.53
C ILE A 944 -36.43 20.41 -5.10
N PRO A 945 -35.54 19.82 -4.28
CA PRO A 945 -34.31 20.45 -3.81
C PRO A 945 -33.21 20.44 -4.89
N TRP A 946 -33.36 21.27 -5.94
CA TRP A 946 -32.40 21.34 -7.06
C TRP A 946 -30.95 21.66 -6.65
N HIS A 947 -30.74 22.28 -5.49
CA HIS A 947 -29.41 22.53 -4.95
C HIS A 947 -28.66 21.24 -4.58
N MET A 948 -29.37 20.17 -4.18
CA MET A 948 -28.80 18.85 -3.91
C MET A 948 -28.22 18.24 -5.19
N VAL A 949 -28.94 18.34 -6.31
CA VAL A 949 -28.49 17.89 -7.63
C VAL A 949 -27.21 18.61 -8.05
N SER A 950 -27.20 19.94 -7.93
CA SER A 950 -26.01 20.75 -8.23
C SER A 950 -24.83 20.42 -7.31
N HIS A 951 -25.08 20.15 -6.03
CA HIS A 951 -24.03 19.75 -5.07
C HIS A 951 -23.47 18.37 -5.41
N GLN A 952 -24.32 17.40 -5.71
CA GLN A 952 -23.91 16.03 -6.01
C GLN A 952 -23.08 15.94 -7.29
N PHE A 953 -23.45 16.69 -8.33
CA PHE A 953 -22.60 16.81 -9.51
C PHE A 953 -21.22 17.41 -9.20
N LYS A 954 -21.14 18.41 -8.32
CA LYS A 954 -19.84 18.96 -7.87
C LYS A 954 -19.02 17.95 -7.07
N VAL A 955 -19.67 17.13 -6.23
CA VAL A 955 -19.01 16.02 -5.49
C VAL A 955 -18.45 14.98 -6.46
N LEU A 956 -19.18 14.69 -7.53
CA LEU A 956 -18.78 13.76 -8.60
C LEU A 956 -17.80 14.37 -9.62
N GLY A 957 -17.31 15.59 -9.38
CA GLY A 957 -16.26 16.23 -10.19
C GLY A 957 -16.73 17.09 -11.35
N LEU A 958 -18.05 17.25 -11.57
CA LEU A 958 -18.59 18.13 -12.62
C LEU A 958 -18.59 19.59 -12.16
N THR A 959 -17.90 20.46 -12.89
CA THR A 959 -17.90 21.91 -12.66
C THR A 959 -18.07 22.67 -13.98
N GLY A 960 -18.33 23.98 -13.92
CA GLY A 960 -18.44 24.83 -15.12
C GLY A 960 -19.64 24.50 -16.02
N GLN A 961 -19.41 24.53 -17.33
CA GLN A 961 -20.44 24.33 -18.36
C GLN A 961 -21.03 22.91 -18.39
N PRO A 962 -20.25 21.82 -18.22
CA PRO A 962 -20.79 20.46 -18.09
C PRO A 962 -21.83 20.28 -16.98
N LEU A 963 -21.63 20.91 -15.82
CA LEU A 963 -22.60 20.88 -14.72
C LEU A 963 -23.93 21.53 -15.12
N MET A 964 -23.89 22.68 -15.81
CA MET A 964 -25.10 23.36 -16.25
C MET A 964 -25.88 22.53 -17.27
N THR A 965 -25.18 21.87 -18.20
CA THR A 965 -25.78 20.98 -19.20
C THR A 965 -26.44 19.76 -18.55
N ALA A 966 -25.72 19.06 -17.65
CA ALA A 966 -26.24 17.91 -16.92
C ALA A 966 -27.46 18.27 -16.05
N GLN A 967 -27.41 19.41 -15.36
CA GLN A 967 -28.52 19.90 -14.57
C GLN A 967 -29.76 20.24 -15.42
N SER A 968 -29.56 20.89 -16.57
CA SER A 968 -30.65 21.20 -17.50
C SER A 968 -31.29 19.93 -18.07
N GLN A 969 -30.51 18.87 -18.29
CA GLN A 969 -31.01 17.58 -18.76
C GLN A 969 -31.91 16.91 -17.72
N ILE A 970 -31.46 16.78 -16.46
CA ILE A 970 -32.30 16.21 -15.38
C ILE A 970 -33.56 17.04 -15.17
N GLN A 971 -33.45 18.37 -15.16
CA GLN A 971 -34.61 19.25 -15.02
C GLN A 971 -35.66 19.01 -16.12
N THR A 972 -35.23 18.75 -17.34
CA THR A 972 -36.14 18.46 -18.46
C THR A 972 -36.82 17.12 -18.29
N GLN A 973 -36.07 16.07 -17.95
CA GLN A 973 -36.58 14.70 -17.74
C GLN A 973 -37.56 14.63 -16.57
N ILE A 974 -37.21 15.23 -15.44
CA ILE A 974 -38.10 15.28 -14.26
C ILE A 974 -39.33 16.15 -14.56
N LYS A 975 -39.19 17.22 -15.33
CA LYS A 975 -40.36 18.01 -15.75
C LYS A 975 -41.35 17.21 -16.59
N GLN A 976 -40.84 16.35 -17.48
CA GLN A 976 -41.65 15.43 -18.26
C GLN A 976 -42.36 14.41 -17.36
N LEU A 977 -41.63 13.82 -16.39
CA LEU A 977 -42.19 12.88 -15.40
C LEU A 977 -43.39 13.45 -14.63
N PHE A 978 -43.34 14.72 -14.19
CA PHE A 978 -44.45 15.37 -13.48
C PHE A 978 -45.62 15.76 -14.40
N SER A 979 -45.37 15.94 -15.69
CA SER A 979 -46.40 16.31 -16.66
C SER A 979 -47.11 15.10 -17.28
N ASP A 980 -46.50 13.92 -17.20
CA ASP A 980 -47.03 12.67 -17.71
C ASP A 980 -47.96 12.01 -16.68
N PRO A 981 -49.22 11.64 -17.04
CA PRO A 981 -50.14 10.99 -16.11
C PRO A 981 -49.61 9.70 -15.49
N VAL A 982 -48.81 8.91 -16.24
CA VAL A 982 -48.19 7.68 -15.71
C VAL A 982 -47.05 8.03 -14.77
N GLY A 983 -46.16 8.95 -15.17
CA GLY A 983 -45.10 9.47 -14.31
C GLY A 983 -45.63 10.03 -12.98
N HIS A 984 -46.70 10.82 -13.02
CA HIS A 984 -47.36 11.35 -11.82
C HIS A 984 -47.95 10.24 -10.94
N TRP A 985 -48.50 9.18 -11.54
CA TRP A 985 -48.96 8.01 -10.80
C TRP A 985 -47.80 7.26 -10.13
N LEU A 986 -46.68 7.05 -10.84
CA LEU A 986 -45.49 6.37 -10.32
C LEU A 986 -44.90 7.09 -9.11
N ILE A 987 -44.78 8.42 -9.15
CA ILE A 987 -44.21 9.22 -8.05
C ILE A 987 -45.21 9.53 -6.93
N SER A 988 -46.48 9.18 -7.08
CA SER A 988 -47.49 9.40 -6.04
C SER A 988 -47.38 8.39 -4.90
N LYS A 989 -47.96 8.73 -3.75
CA LYS A 989 -47.91 7.90 -2.55
C LYS A 989 -48.74 6.63 -2.69
N HIS A 990 -48.12 5.48 -2.48
CA HIS A 990 -48.78 4.17 -2.58
C HIS A 990 -48.73 3.37 -1.27
N LYS A 991 -49.51 2.28 -1.21
CA LYS A 991 -49.52 1.39 -0.04
C LYS A 991 -48.29 0.47 -0.06
N ALA A 992 -47.59 0.33 1.07
CA ALA A 992 -46.42 -0.54 1.20
C ALA A 992 -45.30 -0.24 0.17
N GLU A 993 -45.10 1.05 -0.13
CA GLU A 993 -44.05 1.50 -1.03
C GLU A 993 -42.65 1.34 -0.41
N HIS A 994 -41.70 0.91 -1.23
CA HIS A 994 -40.28 0.87 -0.92
C HIS A 994 -39.54 1.41 -2.15
N ASN A 995 -38.59 2.29 -1.93
CA ASN A 995 -37.75 2.89 -2.97
C ASN A 995 -36.29 2.47 -2.70
N GLU A 996 -35.54 2.17 -3.76
CA GLU A 996 -34.19 1.59 -3.67
C GLU A 996 -34.15 0.34 -2.75
N LEU A 997 -35.09 -0.59 -2.97
CA LEU A 997 -35.20 -1.80 -2.16
C LEU A 997 -34.03 -2.76 -2.48
N GLU A 998 -33.11 -2.88 -1.53
CA GLU A 998 -31.99 -3.81 -1.62
C GLU A 998 -32.43 -5.26 -1.31
N LEU A 999 -32.17 -6.17 -2.24
CA LEU A 999 -32.38 -7.60 -2.12
C LEU A 999 -31.03 -8.32 -2.17
N LEU A 1000 -30.74 -9.09 -1.12
CA LEU A 1000 -29.57 -9.97 -1.08
C LEU A 1000 -29.91 -11.28 -1.79
N HIS A 1001 -29.27 -11.51 -2.94
CA HIS A 1001 -29.41 -12.74 -3.71
C HIS A 1001 -28.13 -13.57 -3.59
N GLN A 1002 -28.25 -14.79 -3.07
CA GLN A 1002 -27.14 -15.74 -2.99
C GLN A 1002 -27.13 -16.62 -4.23
N GLN A 1003 -26.08 -16.48 -5.05
CA GLN A 1003 -25.84 -17.36 -6.19
C GLN A 1003 -24.56 -18.17 -5.90
N TYR A 1004 -24.74 -19.47 -5.65
CA TYR A 1004 -23.69 -20.37 -5.15
C TYR A 1004 -23.09 -19.91 -3.79
N SER A 1005 -21.86 -19.40 -3.79
CA SER A 1005 -21.08 -18.94 -2.63
C SER A 1005 -20.95 -17.42 -2.53
N ASP A 1006 -21.38 -16.68 -3.55
CA ASP A 1006 -21.31 -15.21 -3.59
C ASP A 1006 -22.70 -14.61 -3.32
N VAL A 1007 -22.75 -13.63 -2.42
CA VAL A 1007 -23.95 -12.85 -2.15
C VAL A 1007 -23.85 -11.57 -2.97
N THR A 1008 -24.79 -11.39 -3.90
CA THR A 1008 -24.88 -10.18 -4.72
C THR A 1008 -26.11 -9.38 -4.29
N THR A 1009 -25.94 -8.07 -4.12
CA THR A 1009 -27.06 -7.16 -3.84
C THR A 1009 -27.68 -6.72 -5.15
N LYS A 1010 -29.01 -6.80 -5.26
CA LYS A 1010 -29.82 -6.26 -6.34
C LYS A 1010 -30.69 -5.14 -5.78
N ILE A 1011 -30.78 -4.01 -6.47
CA ILE A 1011 -31.55 -2.86 -5.99
C ILE A 1011 -32.71 -2.62 -6.94
N ILE A 1012 -33.91 -2.53 -6.37
CA ILE A 1012 -35.15 -2.24 -7.10
C ILE A 1012 -35.49 -0.78 -6.87
N ASP A 1013 -35.56 0.02 -7.94
CA ASP A 1013 -35.80 1.47 -7.84
C ASP A 1013 -37.08 1.78 -7.06
N ARG A 1014 -38.20 1.09 -7.37
CA ARG A 1014 -39.47 1.28 -6.66
C ARG A 1014 -40.37 0.06 -6.69
N THR A 1015 -41.00 -0.27 -5.56
CA THR A 1015 -42.07 -1.26 -5.48
C THR A 1015 -43.17 -0.81 -4.53
N PHE A 1016 -44.43 -1.08 -4.86
CA PHE A 1016 -45.59 -0.72 -4.04
C PHE A 1016 -46.81 -1.60 -4.34
N ILE A 1017 -47.85 -1.52 -3.52
CA ILE A 1017 -49.13 -2.20 -3.73
C ILE A 1017 -50.20 -1.21 -4.17
N GLU A 1018 -50.88 -1.51 -5.27
CA GLU A 1018 -52.09 -0.82 -5.70
C GLU A 1018 -53.12 -1.84 -6.19
N HIS A 1019 -54.38 -1.67 -5.82
CA HIS A 1019 -55.48 -2.59 -6.19
C HIS A 1019 -55.23 -4.08 -5.88
N GLY A 1020 -54.38 -4.38 -4.88
CA GLY A 1020 -54.02 -5.75 -4.50
C GLY A 1020 -52.93 -6.40 -5.38
N ILE A 1021 -52.29 -5.61 -6.25
CA ILE A 1021 -51.18 -6.03 -7.12
C ILE A 1021 -49.91 -5.32 -6.65
N ARG A 1022 -48.79 -6.05 -6.58
CA ARG A 1022 -47.48 -5.50 -6.27
C ARG A 1022 -46.78 -5.08 -7.56
N TRP A 1023 -46.50 -3.79 -7.68
CA TRP A 1023 -45.75 -3.23 -8.80
C TRP A 1023 -44.26 -3.27 -8.50
N VAL A 1024 -43.45 -3.64 -9.51
CA VAL A 1024 -41.99 -3.60 -9.50
C VAL A 1024 -41.56 -2.71 -10.66
N ILE A 1025 -41.02 -1.55 -10.32
CA ILE A 1025 -40.74 -0.47 -11.26
C ILE A 1025 -39.24 -0.18 -11.29
N ASP A 1026 -38.75 0.04 -12.51
CA ASP A 1026 -37.38 0.46 -12.76
C ASP A 1026 -37.41 1.64 -13.76
N PHE A 1027 -36.67 2.70 -13.43
CA PHE A 1027 -36.59 3.94 -14.18
C PHE A 1027 -35.33 3.95 -15.05
N LYS A 1028 -35.46 4.36 -16.31
CA LYS A 1028 -34.33 4.44 -17.24
C LYS A 1028 -34.10 5.86 -17.73
N THR A 1029 -32.85 6.33 -17.66
CA THR A 1029 -32.45 7.70 -18.01
C THR A 1029 -32.07 7.88 -19.49
N GLY A 1030 -31.83 6.79 -20.23
CA GLY A 1030 -31.43 6.76 -21.64
C GLY A 1030 -32.58 6.64 -22.65
N GLN A 1031 -32.25 6.67 -23.95
CA GLN A 1031 -33.19 6.37 -25.05
C GLN A 1031 -33.26 4.85 -25.32
N GLU A 1032 -34.35 4.42 -25.94
CA GLU A 1032 -34.64 3.01 -26.23
C GLU A 1032 -33.96 2.55 -27.54
N GLU A 1033 -33.12 1.51 -27.43
CA GLU A 1033 -32.65 0.71 -28.57
C GLU A 1033 -33.19 -0.73 -28.38
N GLU A 1034 -33.67 -1.40 -29.44
CA GLU A 1034 -34.34 -2.72 -29.36
C GLU A 1034 -33.57 -3.77 -28.54
N TYR A 1035 -32.23 -3.74 -28.57
CA TYR A 1035 -31.37 -4.63 -27.80
C TYR A 1035 -31.37 -4.32 -26.29
N THR A 1036 -31.44 -3.05 -25.90
CA THR A 1036 -31.38 -2.59 -24.50
C THR A 1036 -32.70 -2.81 -23.74
N GLU A 1037 -33.84 -2.72 -24.43
CA GLU A 1037 -35.17 -2.99 -23.83
C GLU A 1037 -35.24 -4.45 -23.31
N HIS A 1038 -34.74 -5.40 -24.10
CA HIS A 1038 -34.74 -6.82 -23.71
C HIS A 1038 -33.93 -7.08 -22.44
N GLN A 1039 -32.76 -6.41 -22.28
CA GLN A 1039 -31.94 -6.51 -21.07
C GLN A 1039 -32.64 -5.90 -19.85
N HIS A 1040 -33.27 -4.73 -20.02
CA HIS A 1040 -34.02 -4.08 -18.94
C HIS A 1040 -35.22 -4.92 -18.49
N ARG A 1041 -35.94 -5.54 -19.43
CA ARG A 1041 -37.04 -6.46 -19.11
C ARG A 1041 -36.54 -7.66 -18.32
N GLN A 1042 -35.43 -8.28 -18.72
CA GLN A 1042 -34.83 -9.40 -17.98
C GLN A 1042 -34.42 -9.00 -16.56
N GLN A 1043 -33.89 -7.78 -16.38
CA GLN A 1043 -33.53 -7.24 -15.07
C GLN A 1043 -34.76 -7.14 -14.16
N VAL A 1044 -35.84 -6.50 -14.62
CA VAL A 1044 -37.08 -6.36 -13.84
C VAL A 1044 -37.78 -7.71 -13.62
N GLN A 1045 -37.70 -8.63 -14.59
CA GLN A 1045 -38.18 -10.01 -14.44
C GLN A 1045 -37.46 -10.72 -13.30
N HIS A 1046 -36.14 -10.55 -13.21
CA HIS A 1046 -35.35 -11.12 -12.13
C HIS A 1046 -35.73 -10.50 -10.77
N TYR A 1047 -35.95 -9.19 -10.71
CA TYR A 1047 -36.44 -8.52 -9.50
C TYR A 1047 -37.79 -9.06 -9.03
N ALA A 1048 -38.73 -9.21 -9.97
CA ALA A 1048 -40.04 -9.78 -9.70
C ALA A 1048 -39.95 -11.24 -9.20
N HIS A 1049 -39.08 -12.07 -9.78
CA HIS A 1049 -38.83 -13.43 -9.30
C HIS A 1049 -38.34 -13.46 -7.85
N LEU A 1050 -37.37 -12.61 -7.51
CA LEU A 1050 -36.87 -12.51 -6.14
C LEU A 1050 -37.95 -12.05 -5.15
N LEU A 1051 -38.79 -11.09 -5.55
CA LEU A 1051 -39.89 -10.59 -4.73
C LEU A 1051 -41.06 -11.56 -4.59
N ALA A 1052 -41.33 -12.39 -5.61
CA ALA A 1052 -42.39 -13.40 -5.57
C ALA A 1052 -42.19 -14.43 -4.44
N HIS A 1053 -40.93 -14.66 -4.05
CA HIS A 1053 -40.60 -15.52 -2.90
C HIS A 1053 -40.79 -14.84 -1.53
N LEU A 1054 -40.84 -13.51 -1.50
CA LEU A 1054 -40.93 -12.72 -0.26
C LEU A 1054 -42.34 -12.24 0.03
N TYR A 1055 -43.16 -12.04 -1.02
CA TYR A 1055 -44.48 -11.43 -0.91
C TYR A 1055 -45.54 -12.27 -1.64
N PRO A 1056 -46.75 -12.44 -1.05
CA PRO A 1056 -47.80 -13.29 -1.60
C PRO A 1056 -48.68 -12.60 -2.66
N GLU A 1057 -48.51 -11.30 -2.90
CA GLU A 1057 -49.32 -10.55 -3.87
C GLU A 1057 -48.93 -10.88 -5.32
N PRO A 1058 -49.87 -10.88 -6.28
CA PRO A 1058 -49.54 -10.98 -7.70
C PRO A 1058 -48.66 -9.79 -8.13
N ILE A 1059 -47.60 -10.07 -8.90
CA ILE A 1059 -46.60 -9.07 -9.29
C ILE A 1059 -46.82 -8.58 -10.73
N HIS A 1060 -46.74 -7.26 -10.91
CA HIS A 1060 -46.73 -6.61 -12.22
C HIS A 1060 -45.44 -5.80 -12.38
N CYS A 1061 -44.81 -5.93 -13.54
CA CYS A 1061 -43.52 -5.30 -13.84
C CYS A 1061 -43.73 -4.04 -14.69
N GLY A 1062 -42.91 -3.02 -14.47
CA GLY A 1062 -42.95 -1.79 -15.25
C GLY A 1062 -41.58 -1.17 -15.49
N LEU A 1063 -41.37 -0.65 -16.69
CA LEU A 1063 -40.20 0.12 -17.10
C LEU A 1063 -40.64 1.51 -17.56
N TYR A 1064 -40.06 2.55 -16.96
CA TYR A 1064 -40.36 3.94 -17.31
C TYR A 1064 -39.12 4.66 -17.83
N TYR A 1065 -39.16 5.10 -19.09
CA TYR A 1065 -38.06 5.83 -19.72
C TYR A 1065 -38.27 7.34 -19.57
N LEU A 1066 -37.40 7.98 -18.79
CA LEU A 1066 -37.49 9.41 -18.46
C LEU A 1066 -37.23 10.32 -19.65
N ALA A 1067 -36.49 9.86 -20.67
CA ALA A 1067 -36.09 10.68 -21.82
C ALA A 1067 -37.25 10.95 -22.80
N ASN A 1068 -38.24 10.07 -22.85
CA ASN A 1068 -39.38 10.13 -23.79
C ASN A 1068 -40.74 9.84 -23.14
N SER A 1069 -40.78 9.67 -21.81
CA SER A 1069 -41.98 9.26 -21.04
C SER A 1069 -42.63 7.97 -21.53
N HIS A 1070 -41.83 7.04 -22.09
CA HIS A 1070 -42.33 5.76 -22.55
C HIS A 1070 -42.52 4.80 -21.37
N TRP A 1071 -43.67 4.13 -21.33
CA TRP A 1071 -44.08 3.23 -20.26
C TRP A 1071 -44.38 1.84 -20.80
N ILE A 1072 -43.70 0.84 -20.24
CA ILE A 1072 -43.80 -0.54 -20.67
C ILE A 1072 -44.17 -1.41 -19.47
N THR A 1073 -45.21 -2.24 -19.58
CA THR A 1073 -45.67 -3.09 -18.48
C THR A 1073 -46.02 -4.50 -18.92
N TRP A 1074 -45.86 -5.46 -17.99
CA TRP A 1074 -46.26 -6.86 -18.20
C TRP A 1074 -46.51 -7.57 -16.86
N ASN A 1075 -47.31 -8.64 -16.90
CA ASN A 1075 -47.50 -9.51 -15.75
C ASN A 1075 -46.28 -10.42 -15.55
N TYR A 1076 -45.89 -10.64 -14.28
CA TYR A 1076 -44.87 -11.64 -13.97
C TYR A 1076 -45.44 -13.07 -14.07
N GLU A 1077 -44.73 -13.96 -14.77
CA GLU A 1077 -45.05 -15.38 -14.90
C GLU A 1077 -43.83 -16.23 -14.49
N ASP A 1078 -44.04 -17.21 -13.61
CA ASP A 1078 -42.98 -17.92 -12.87
C ASP A 1078 -42.25 -19.01 -13.69
N GLY A 1079 -41.98 -18.78 -14.98
CA GLY A 1079 -41.46 -19.81 -15.89
C GLY A 1079 -40.59 -19.34 -17.06
N LEU A 1080 -40.10 -18.08 -17.06
CA LEU A 1080 -39.40 -17.45 -18.19
C LEU A 1080 -37.93 -17.03 -17.92
N LEU A 1081 -37.33 -17.47 -16.81
CA LEU A 1081 -35.92 -17.19 -16.47
C LEU A 1081 -34.95 -18.28 -16.93
#